data_AF-A0A3S0ZUJ4-F1
#
_entry.id   AF-A0A3S0ZUJ4-F1
#
_cell.length_a   1.000
_cell.length_b   1.000
_cell.length_c   1.000
_cell.angle_alpha   90.00
_cell.angle_beta   90.00
_cell.angle_gamma   90.00
#
_symmetry.space_group_name_H-M   'P 1'
#
loop_
_entity.id
_entity.type
_entity.pdbx_description
1 polymer ?
#
loop_
_entity_poly.entity_id
_entity_poly.type
_entity_poly.pdbx_seq_one_letter_code
_entity_poly.pdbx_strand_id
1 'polypeptide(L)'
;MRLWRRQPEGDFDLINGLTDRATVSTWLKLSGASFEEGMGEFLCIGDFLCLYCEETEGFVYSYQSSSTSNGLYVYNGQDRNSPNNIANAQAVVFQVCIQNRYKLNKKYRKLLQNQPDMPESSFRQMLAQAKMAAEAEKKDNLAEQTRQHGKRVRYGDIVQLKHIFTGKFVHMSTTHTSKNDKNNMKVSLVEFNAKNAQFFVLPRYKVKSEGEVVQLYDQIVFESVKSPGHYFHVSESCQIDHFSRGSELNLGVERSSFTLIGSYRERPEQGRFVRGGCVIRLFHKELEAYLVAEGLFDDAVVEDVHFRIRAIDQHRPKSLSPSSSGITYWQVEAEHSVLDGDVLHWEQQIRLRHLLTRQYLGMDTNMKVTLTPDCADPRTVFRLHSVLKERDEILPESYARIEHMLSGCWLHALKDEDYEKKQYHSTGTEGTMQDLQWDGAPLRKISASKESMYDDAYTIQLVEETDVLAFNFVAGMVPFLFNLIQDQRSDTPFTARKTHEILATLREIKVYITPDGVPNKDRQKLLRNLRVIDLLVKLLQCPLRSESDEQHHMIRVFKEAYDVLHAYMLGKSRKNALYIAKYIDFFQTQFTQRGGIGLNVAQMIVELVRDKRKIVDRITQQHIETFIQLLRNNPSYHFLDLLHVLCVCDGVAIPNNQTYIVEQWLRNYRDSVYLMDRGQNIHKRPNIVYISTDNGNNWIALHQFVDTNSMEYDEEGNQFLIHQLDLMRAFCFGRNDFAIHTITREFGYITWEDAFLCIQCELLPDTVRAKFTELIIGLFVDVGNNYSVLDHPNICFVWEYVGSKDQDRDQSQFVVKDLVTIFPVLRDWLAEFLAQNCIMTSSLTGRNMLIVQ
;
A
#
# COMPACT_ATOMS: atom_id res chain seq x y z
N MET A 1 -54.43 38.86 36.04
CA MET A 1 -55.65 38.51 36.79
C MET A 1 -55.51 37.08 37.28
N ARG A 2 -55.73 36.85 38.57
CA ARG A 2 -55.60 35.56 39.27
C ARG A 2 -56.82 34.67 38.95
N LEU A 3 -56.65 33.34 38.89
CA LEU A 3 -56.99 32.41 39.99
C LEU A 3 -56.90 30.89 39.56
N TRP A 4 -56.00 30.15 40.23
CA TRP A 4 -56.05 28.73 40.74
C TRP A 4 -55.91 27.51 39.79
N ARG A 5 -54.79 26.74 39.90
CA ARG A 5 -54.54 25.45 40.66
C ARG A 5 -55.17 24.22 39.97
N ARG A 6 -54.53 23.06 39.75
CA ARG A 6 -53.57 22.24 40.54
C ARG A 6 -53.00 21.10 39.63
N GLN A 7 -51.73 20.72 39.79
CA GLN A 7 -51.10 19.43 39.40
C GLN A 7 -51.45 18.30 40.44
N PRO A 8 -50.95 17.02 40.43
CA PRO A 8 -49.89 16.35 39.62
C PRO A 8 -50.14 14.85 39.20
N GLU A 9 -49.13 14.21 38.57
CA GLU A 9 -48.79 12.74 38.50
C GLU A 9 -49.79 11.80 37.78
N GLY A 10 -49.46 10.70 37.09
CA GLY A 10 -48.25 9.90 36.84
C GLY A 10 -48.71 8.48 36.40
N ASP A 11 -48.10 7.95 35.34
CA ASP A 11 -47.93 6.55 34.89
C ASP A 11 -49.08 5.52 34.61
N PHE A 12 -48.73 4.68 33.62
CA PHE A 12 -49.10 3.27 33.31
C PHE A 12 -50.19 2.93 32.27
N ASP A 13 -49.70 2.30 31.18
CA ASP A 13 -50.17 1.12 30.43
C ASP A 13 -51.65 0.97 30.00
N LEU A 14 -51.86 0.74 28.70
CA LEU A 14 -52.35 -0.55 28.17
C LEU A 14 -52.51 -0.55 26.63
N ILE A 15 -51.61 -1.30 25.99
CA ILE A 15 -51.82 -2.35 24.98
C ILE A 15 -53.26 -2.53 24.41
N ASN A 16 -53.28 -2.66 23.07
CA ASN A 16 -54.15 -3.46 22.18
C ASN A 16 -55.12 -2.74 21.23
N GLY A 17 -54.94 -3.07 19.96
CA GLY A 17 -56.02 -3.14 18.97
C GLY A 17 -55.80 -2.24 17.77
N LEU A 18 -55.28 -2.80 16.68
CA LEU A 18 -55.78 -2.62 15.31
C LEU A 18 -54.94 -3.48 14.35
N THR A 19 -55.26 -4.77 14.34
CA THR A 19 -55.02 -5.63 13.18
C THR A 19 -56.06 -5.29 12.12
N ASP A 20 -55.65 -4.68 11.01
CA ASP A 20 -56.43 -4.79 9.78
C ASP A 20 -55.51 -4.99 8.57
N ARG A 21 -55.45 -6.25 8.12
CA ARG A 21 -54.61 -6.75 7.02
C ARG A 21 -55.16 -6.36 5.63
N ALA A 22 -56.24 -5.60 5.55
CA ALA A 22 -56.89 -5.29 4.27
C ALA A 22 -56.29 -4.06 3.56
N THR A 23 -55.75 -3.08 4.28
CA THR A 23 -55.31 -1.79 3.71
C THR A 23 -53.92 -1.83 3.06
N VAL A 24 -53.10 -2.84 3.38
CA VAL A 24 -51.75 -3.02 2.81
C VAL A 24 -51.81 -3.59 1.38
N SER A 25 -52.85 -4.36 1.03
CA SER A 25 -52.99 -4.97 -0.29
C SER A 25 -53.35 -3.98 -1.40
N THR A 26 -53.89 -2.80 -1.05
CA THR A 26 -54.33 -1.78 -2.02
C THR A 26 -53.23 -0.76 -2.32
N TRP A 27 -52.29 -0.54 -1.39
CA TRP A 27 -51.09 0.29 -1.64
C TRP A 27 -50.00 -0.44 -2.44
N LEU A 28 -49.90 -1.77 -2.31
CA LEU A 28 -49.00 -2.61 -3.11
C LEU A 28 -49.41 -2.73 -4.60
N LYS A 29 -50.59 -2.25 -4.99
CA LYS A 29 -51.05 -2.25 -6.39
C LYS A 29 -50.84 -0.93 -7.13
N LEU A 30 -50.44 0.15 -6.45
CA LEU A 30 -50.23 1.48 -7.05
C LEU A 30 -48.75 1.84 -7.21
N SER A 31 -47.82 1.09 -6.60
CA SER A 31 -46.40 1.09 -6.96
C SER A 31 -46.14 -0.04 -7.96
N GLY A 32 -46.24 0.25 -9.25
CA GLY A 32 -45.95 -0.70 -10.34
C GLY A 32 -44.48 -1.09 -10.44
N ALA A 33 -43.92 -1.68 -9.40
CA ALA A 33 -42.59 -2.31 -9.40
C ALA A 33 -42.77 -3.81 -9.20
N SER A 34 -43.18 -4.50 -10.26
CA SER A 34 -43.05 -5.95 -10.36
C SER A 34 -41.57 -6.32 -10.34
N PHE A 35 -41.18 -7.19 -9.42
CA PHE A 35 -39.83 -7.75 -9.21
C PHE A 35 -39.32 -8.63 -10.39
N GLU A 36 -39.87 -8.45 -11.59
CA GLU A 36 -39.76 -9.39 -12.72
C GLU A 36 -39.05 -8.83 -13.97
N GLU A 37 -38.72 -7.53 -14.05
CA GLU A 37 -38.24 -6.94 -15.33
C GLU A 37 -36.71 -6.84 -15.53
N GLY A 38 -35.88 -7.08 -14.49
CA GLY A 38 -34.43 -6.82 -14.56
C GLY A 38 -33.60 -7.87 -15.33
N MET A 39 -33.57 -9.08 -14.78
CA MET A 39 -32.73 -10.18 -15.27
C MET A 39 -33.43 -11.14 -16.24
N GLY A 40 -34.74 -11.02 -16.46
CA GLY A 40 -35.54 -12.04 -17.15
C GLY A 40 -35.59 -13.37 -16.38
N GLU A 41 -36.46 -14.30 -16.79
CA GLU A 41 -36.73 -15.52 -16.00
C GLU A 41 -35.60 -16.57 -15.99
N PHE A 42 -34.67 -16.52 -16.94
CA PHE A 42 -33.69 -17.58 -17.20
C PHE A 42 -32.26 -17.15 -16.93
N LEU A 43 -31.43 -18.08 -16.45
CA LEU A 43 -29.99 -17.90 -16.26
C LEU A 43 -29.24 -17.94 -17.59
N CYS A 44 -28.35 -16.97 -17.81
CA CYS A 44 -27.48 -16.89 -18.97
C CYS A 44 -25.99 -16.80 -18.58
N ILE A 45 -25.12 -17.19 -19.51
CA ILE A 45 -23.67 -16.95 -19.41
C ILE A 45 -23.41 -15.45 -19.39
N GLY A 46 -22.61 -14.99 -18.43
CA GLY A 46 -22.30 -13.59 -18.20
C GLY A 46 -23.13 -12.92 -17.10
N ASP A 47 -24.21 -13.57 -16.65
CA ASP A 47 -25.07 -13.06 -15.58
C ASP A 47 -24.34 -13.02 -14.22
N PHE A 48 -24.70 -12.04 -13.40
CA PHE A 48 -24.17 -11.83 -12.04
C PHE A 48 -25.21 -12.25 -11.01
N LEU A 49 -24.89 -13.25 -10.18
CA LEU A 49 -25.84 -13.86 -9.27
C LEU A 49 -25.26 -14.05 -7.87
N CYS A 50 -26.16 -14.24 -6.91
CA CYS A 50 -25.86 -14.63 -5.55
C CYS A 50 -26.35 -16.06 -5.30
N LEU A 51 -25.58 -16.83 -4.53
CA LEU A 51 -25.93 -18.20 -4.15
C LEU A 51 -26.51 -18.18 -2.74
N TYR A 52 -27.80 -18.48 -2.60
CA TYR A 52 -28.49 -18.53 -1.31
C TYR A 52 -28.69 -19.98 -0.86
N CYS A 53 -28.15 -20.37 0.28
CA CYS A 53 -28.34 -21.69 0.87
C CYS A 53 -29.58 -21.68 1.77
N GLU A 54 -30.57 -22.50 1.42
CA GLU A 54 -31.84 -22.61 2.17
C GLU A 54 -31.66 -23.37 3.49
N GLU A 55 -30.65 -24.23 3.60
CA GLU A 55 -30.39 -25.04 4.81
C GLU A 55 -29.84 -24.20 5.98
N THR A 56 -29.11 -23.13 5.68
CA THR A 56 -28.46 -22.25 6.66
C THR A 56 -28.99 -20.82 6.62
N GLU A 57 -29.98 -20.57 5.76
CA GLU A 57 -30.59 -19.26 5.49
C GLU A 57 -29.53 -18.19 5.25
N GLY A 58 -28.70 -18.36 4.20
CA GLY A 58 -27.54 -17.50 4.04
C GLY A 58 -26.92 -17.43 2.64
N PHE A 59 -26.17 -16.36 2.39
CA PHE A 59 -25.48 -16.12 1.11
C PHE A 59 -24.04 -16.63 1.12
N VAL A 60 -23.60 -17.25 0.03
CA VAL A 60 -22.18 -17.59 -0.16
C VAL A 60 -21.37 -16.31 -0.34
N TYR A 61 -20.27 -16.15 0.41
CA TYR A 61 -19.45 -14.95 0.42
C TYR A 61 -17.96 -15.21 0.64
N SER A 62 -17.13 -14.21 0.31
CA SER A 62 -15.73 -14.14 0.76
C SER A 62 -15.24 -12.68 0.83
N TYR A 63 -14.69 -12.28 1.98
CA TYR A 63 -14.10 -10.93 2.15
C TYR A 63 -12.57 -10.92 2.07
N GLN A 64 -11.91 -12.08 1.98
CA GLN A 64 -10.45 -12.17 2.03
C GLN A 64 -9.86 -12.33 0.62
N SER A 65 -8.84 -11.53 0.33
CA SER A 65 -8.25 -11.42 -1.02
C SER A 65 -6.89 -12.12 -1.14
N SER A 66 -6.29 -12.59 -0.04
CA SER A 66 -5.02 -13.33 -0.03
C SER A 66 -5.10 -14.65 -0.81
N SER A 67 -3.99 -15.18 -1.31
CA SER A 67 -3.95 -16.52 -1.92
C SER A 67 -4.03 -17.66 -0.90
N THR A 68 -3.65 -17.42 0.37
CA THR A 68 -3.64 -18.43 1.43
C THR A 68 -4.97 -18.47 2.19
N SER A 69 -5.53 -17.29 2.44
CA SER A 69 -6.83 -17.09 3.08
C SER A 69 -7.88 -16.76 2.02
N ASN A 70 -8.31 -17.80 1.31
CA ASN A 70 -9.17 -17.72 0.14
C ASN A 70 -10.40 -18.64 0.24
N GLY A 71 -10.87 -18.89 1.46
CA GLY A 71 -12.05 -19.72 1.72
C GLY A 71 -13.34 -19.04 1.27
N LEU A 72 -14.35 -19.86 1.00
CA LEU A 72 -15.74 -19.43 0.78
C LEU A 72 -16.57 -19.89 1.97
N TYR A 73 -17.47 -19.03 2.39
CA TYR A 73 -18.32 -19.25 3.56
C TYR A 73 -19.76 -18.88 3.25
N VAL A 74 -20.70 -19.33 4.06
CA VAL A 74 -22.11 -18.91 4.00
C VAL A 74 -22.39 -17.97 5.16
N TYR A 75 -22.99 -16.83 4.85
CA TYR A 75 -23.36 -15.80 5.81
C TYR A 75 -24.77 -16.11 6.32
N ASN A 76 -24.83 -16.85 7.44
CA ASN A 76 -26.06 -17.41 7.98
C ASN A 76 -27.00 -16.34 8.53
N GLY A 77 -28.31 -16.61 8.55
CA GLY A 77 -29.34 -15.75 9.13
C GLY A 77 -29.63 -14.49 8.31
N GLN A 78 -29.57 -14.59 6.99
CA GLN A 78 -29.82 -13.49 6.07
C GLN A 78 -31.18 -13.64 5.39
N ASP A 79 -31.95 -12.56 5.33
CA ASP A 79 -33.18 -12.57 4.54
C ASP A 79 -32.85 -12.68 3.04
N ARG A 80 -33.62 -13.52 2.36
CA ARG A 80 -33.43 -13.84 0.94
C ARG A 80 -33.64 -12.63 0.02
N ASN A 81 -34.60 -11.77 0.32
CA ASN A 81 -35.03 -10.67 -0.57
C ASN A 81 -34.43 -9.32 -0.15
N SER A 82 -34.26 -9.12 1.16
CA SER A 82 -33.73 -7.90 1.77
C SER A 82 -32.59 -8.24 2.74
N PRO A 83 -31.43 -8.71 2.23
CA PRO A 83 -30.32 -9.04 3.10
C PRO A 83 -29.76 -7.80 3.79
N ASN A 84 -29.44 -7.95 5.07
CA ASN A 84 -28.96 -6.87 5.93
C ASN A 84 -27.52 -7.15 6.37
N ASN A 85 -26.74 -6.11 6.66
CA ASN A 85 -25.34 -6.24 7.12
C ASN A 85 -24.37 -6.92 6.13
N ILE A 86 -24.73 -7.01 4.84
CA ILE A 86 -23.75 -7.34 3.79
C ILE A 86 -22.84 -6.14 3.60
N ALA A 87 -21.61 -6.22 4.12
CA ALA A 87 -20.63 -5.14 4.13
C ALA A 87 -20.20 -4.65 2.74
N ASN A 88 -20.25 -5.53 1.73
CA ASN A 88 -20.02 -5.17 0.33
C ASN A 88 -20.77 -6.16 -0.57
N ALA A 89 -21.67 -5.66 -1.41
CA ALA A 89 -22.44 -6.47 -2.36
C ALA A 89 -21.54 -7.37 -3.22
N GLN A 90 -20.38 -6.87 -3.66
CA GLN A 90 -19.47 -7.61 -4.55
C GLN A 90 -18.91 -8.89 -3.90
N ALA A 91 -18.92 -8.98 -2.57
CA ALA A 91 -18.42 -10.13 -1.82
C ALA A 91 -19.39 -11.32 -1.80
N VAL A 92 -20.64 -11.14 -2.24
CA VAL A 92 -21.66 -12.20 -2.38
C VAL A 92 -22.05 -12.46 -3.84
N VAL A 93 -21.53 -11.66 -4.78
CA VAL A 93 -21.86 -11.75 -6.21
C VAL A 93 -20.82 -12.60 -6.95
N PHE A 94 -21.34 -13.48 -7.81
CA PHE A 94 -20.58 -14.35 -8.70
C PHE A 94 -21.03 -14.16 -10.15
N GLN A 95 -20.10 -14.01 -11.07
CA GLN A 95 -20.35 -14.03 -12.50
C GLN A 95 -20.29 -15.47 -13.03
N VAL A 96 -21.29 -15.85 -13.82
CA VAL A 96 -21.34 -17.14 -14.50
C VAL A 96 -20.50 -17.10 -15.77
N CYS A 97 -19.42 -17.87 -15.79
CA CYS A 97 -18.46 -17.94 -16.87
C CYS A 97 -18.50 -19.29 -17.59
N ILE A 98 -18.09 -19.29 -18.86
CA ILE A 98 -17.84 -20.54 -19.59
C ILE A 98 -16.46 -21.11 -19.23
N GLN A 99 -16.22 -22.35 -19.63
CA GLN A 99 -14.92 -22.99 -19.48
C GLN A 99 -13.81 -22.26 -20.26
N ASN A 100 -12.81 -21.77 -19.54
CA ASN A 100 -11.60 -21.20 -20.14
C ASN A 100 -10.52 -22.26 -20.45
N ARG A 101 -9.66 -21.95 -21.44
CA ARG A 101 -8.42 -22.67 -21.73
C ARG A 101 -7.30 -22.18 -20.80
N TYR A 102 -6.39 -23.07 -20.38
CA TYR A 102 -5.38 -22.73 -19.36
C TYR A 102 -4.03 -23.43 -19.55
N LYS A 103 -3.79 -24.06 -20.70
CA LYS A 103 -2.62 -24.92 -20.91
C LYS A 103 -1.34 -24.08 -20.95
N LEU A 104 -1.36 -22.93 -21.61
CA LEU A 104 -0.19 -22.07 -21.79
C LEU A 104 0.11 -21.30 -20.50
N ASN A 105 -0.92 -20.79 -19.84
CA ASN A 105 -0.79 -20.16 -18.53
C ASN A 105 -0.20 -21.13 -17.48
N LYS A 106 -0.61 -22.41 -17.49
CA LYS A 106 -0.02 -23.44 -16.62
C LYS A 106 1.46 -23.68 -16.93
N LYS A 107 1.86 -23.66 -18.21
CA LYS A 107 3.26 -23.80 -18.63
C LYS A 107 4.12 -22.63 -18.13
N TYR A 108 3.65 -21.39 -18.30
CA TYR A 108 4.34 -20.19 -17.83
C TYR A 108 4.58 -20.21 -16.32
N ARG A 109 3.55 -20.54 -15.52
CA ARG A 109 3.69 -20.63 -14.06
C ARG A 109 4.64 -21.72 -13.60
N LYS A 110 4.66 -22.86 -14.29
CA LYS A 110 5.64 -23.92 -14.00
C LYS A 110 7.07 -23.46 -14.22
N LEU A 111 7.33 -22.65 -15.24
CA LEU A 111 8.66 -22.06 -15.48
C LEU A 111 9.05 -21.03 -14.42
N LEU A 112 8.08 -20.27 -13.89
CA LEU A 112 8.32 -19.34 -12.77
C LEU A 112 8.68 -20.08 -11.48
N GLN A 113 8.05 -21.23 -11.22
CA GLN A 113 8.29 -22.01 -10.00
C GLN A 113 9.56 -22.87 -10.09
N ASN A 114 9.81 -23.47 -11.25
CA ASN A 114 10.93 -24.37 -11.47
C ASN A 114 11.81 -23.83 -12.60
N GLN A 115 12.96 -23.28 -12.25
CA GLN A 115 13.96 -22.89 -13.23
C GLN A 115 14.64 -24.15 -13.79
N PRO A 116 14.59 -24.40 -15.11
CA PRO A 116 15.35 -25.47 -15.74
C PRO A 116 16.84 -25.15 -15.73
N ASP A 117 17.66 -26.20 -15.67
CA ASP A 117 19.12 -26.13 -15.67
C ASP A 117 19.63 -25.73 -17.07
N MET A 118 19.61 -24.42 -17.35
CA MET A 118 19.84 -23.81 -18.66
C MET A 118 20.54 -22.45 -18.49
N PRO A 119 21.29 -21.94 -19.49
CA PRO A 119 21.88 -20.61 -19.45
C PRO A 119 20.83 -19.51 -19.19
N GLU A 120 21.16 -18.54 -18.34
CA GLU A 120 20.21 -17.53 -17.85
C GLU A 120 19.56 -16.71 -18.99
N SER A 121 20.32 -16.38 -20.04
CA SER A 121 19.81 -15.69 -21.23
C SER A 121 18.74 -16.49 -21.97
N SER A 122 18.99 -17.78 -22.19
CA SER A 122 18.04 -18.71 -22.83
C SER A 122 16.80 -18.92 -21.96
N PHE A 123 16.97 -19.01 -20.64
CA PHE A 123 15.86 -19.11 -19.70
C PHE A 123 14.97 -17.86 -19.73
N ARG A 124 15.57 -16.65 -19.71
CA ARG A 124 14.84 -15.38 -19.83
C ARG A 124 14.04 -15.31 -21.14
N GLN A 125 14.61 -15.73 -22.27
CA GLN A 125 13.91 -15.76 -23.55
C GLN A 125 12.74 -16.76 -23.53
N MET A 126 12.93 -17.95 -22.99
CA MET A 126 11.88 -18.96 -22.85
C MET A 126 10.74 -18.47 -21.94
N LEU A 127 11.09 -17.81 -20.84
CA LEU A 127 10.14 -17.23 -19.89
C LEU A 127 9.31 -16.12 -20.56
N ALA A 128 9.96 -15.24 -21.32
CA ALA A 128 9.29 -14.18 -22.09
C ALA A 128 8.33 -14.75 -23.13
N GLN A 129 8.75 -15.77 -23.88
CA GLN A 129 7.89 -16.45 -24.86
C GLN A 129 6.69 -17.12 -24.19
N ALA A 130 6.91 -17.79 -23.05
CA ALA A 130 5.83 -18.40 -22.28
C ALA A 130 4.85 -17.36 -21.71
N LYS A 131 5.35 -16.18 -21.30
CA LYS A 131 4.53 -15.05 -20.85
C LYS A 131 3.62 -14.55 -21.98
N MET A 132 4.18 -14.24 -23.15
CA MET A 132 3.42 -13.79 -24.32
C MET A 132 2.36 -14.82 -24.75
N ALA A 133 2.71 -16.11 -24.74
CA ALA A 133 1.77 -17.18 -25.07
C ALA A 133 0.62 -17.30 -24.05
N ALA A 134 0.90 -17.10 -22.76
CA ALA A 134 -0.12 -17.09 -21.71
C ALA A 134 -1.04 -15.86 -21.79
N GLU A 135 -0.50 -14.69 -22.17
CA GLU A 135 -1.26 -13.47 -22.40
C GLU A 135 -2.18 -13.59 -23.63
N ALA A 136 -1.69 -14.20 -24.71
CA ALA A 136 -2.50 -14.52 -25.89
C ALA A 136 -3.65 -15.48 -25.53
N GLU A 137 -3.39 -16.55 -24.77
CA GLU A 137 -4.45 -17.46 -24.29
C GLU A 137 -5.50 -16.73 -23.43
N LYS A 138 -5.07 -15.79 -22.58
CA LYS A 138 -5.98 -14.97 -21.76
C LYS A 138 -6.88 -14.09 -22.63
N LYS A 139 -6.32 -13.47 -23.69
CA LYS A 139 -7.07 -12.64 -24.64
C LYS A 139 -8.10 -13.47 -25.42
N ASP A 140 -7.70 -14.66 -25.88
CA ASP A 140 -8.60 -15.57 -26.60
C ASP A 140 -9.76 -16.05 -25.71
N ASN A 141 -9.48 -16.38 -24.44
CA ASN A 141 -10.52 -16.74 -23.48
C ASN A 141 -11.51 -15.60 -23.25
N LEU A 142 -11.03 -14.36 -23.13
CA LEU A 142 -11.89 -13.19 -22.97
C LEU A 142 -12.79 -13.01 -24.21
N ALA A 143 -12.24 -13.15 -25.41
CA ALA A 143 -13.02 -13.07 -26.64
C ALA A 143 -14.09 -14.17 -26.74
N GLU A 144 -13.78 -15.40 -26.32
CA GLU A 144 -14.75 -16.51 -26.29
C GLU A 144 -15.84 -16.27 -25.23
N GLN A 145 -15.48 -15.76 -24.07
CA GLN A 145 -16.42 -15.38 -23.01
C GLN A 145 -17.40 -14.31 -23.52
N THR A 146 -16.92 -13.30 -24.24
CA THR A 146 -17.76 -12.28 -24.88
C THR A 146 -18.64 -12.88 -25.97
N ARG A 147 -18.13 -13.83 -26.76
CA ARG A 147 -18.89 -14.49 -27.84
C ARG A 147 -20.07 -15.32 -27.33
N GLN A 148 -19.92 -15.99 -26.19
CA GLN A 148 -20.97 -16.82 -25.57
C GLN A 148 -21.86 -16.05 -24.60
N HIS A 149 -21.63 -14.74 -24.42
CA HIS A 149 -22.40 -13.90 -23.52
C HIS A 149 -23.90 -13.91 -23.88
N GLY A 150 -24.78 -14.05 -22.88
CA GLY A 150 -26.23 -14.12 -23.08
C GLY A 150 -26.77 -15.49 -23.50
N LYS A 151 -25.91 -16.51 -23.69
CA LYS A 151 -26.36 -17.88 -23.94
C LYS A 151 -27.05 -18.45 -22.70
N ARG A 152 -28.27 -18.98 -22.84
CA ARG A 152 -29.01 -19.64 -21.76
C ARG A 152 -28.27 -20.88 -21.23
N VAL A 153 -28.17 -20.99 -19.92
CA VAL A 153 -27.59 -22.12 -19.21
C VAL A 153 -28.64 -23.21 -19.04
N ARG A 154 -28.28 -24.45 -19.29
CA ARG A 154 -29.13 -25.62 -19.11
C ARG A 154 -28.64 -26.51 -17.99
N TYR A 155 -29.54 -27.25 -17.37
CA TYR A 155 -29.16 -28.30 -16.43
C TYR A 155 -28.26 -29.33 -17.13
N GLY A 156 -27.13 -29.67 -16.50
CA GLY A 156 -26.07 -30.49 -17.08
C GLY A 156 -24.98 -29.71 -17.83
N ASP A 157 -25.13 -28.39 -18.02
CA ASP A 157 -24.06 -27.56 -18.59
C ASP A 157 -22.92 -27.36 -17.57
N ILE A 158 -21.70 -27.21 -18.10
CA ILE A 158 -20.51 -26.89 -17.33
C ILE A 158 -20.38 -25.37 -17.20
N VAL A 159 -20.36 -24.89 -15.97
CA VAL A 159 -20.15 -23.48 -15.64
C VAL A 159 -18.93 -23.28 -14.74
N GLN A 160 -18.47 -22.04 -14.71
CA GLN A 160 -17.45 -21.57 -13.79
C GLN A 160 -17.97 -20.34 -13.07
N LEU A 161 -17.64 -20.20 -11.79
CA LEU A 161 -18.08 -19.07 -10.99
C LEU A 161 -16.88 -18.16 -10.71
N LYS A 162 -16.95 -16.91 -11.17
CA LYS A 162 -15.97 -15.87 -10.87
C LYS A 162 -16.52 -14.97 -9.77
N HIS A 163 -15.85 -14.90 -8.65
CA HIS A 163 -16.22 -14.04 -7.54
C HIS A 163 -15.84 -12.58 -7.83
N ILE A 164 -16.79 -11.65 -7.71
CA ILE A 164 -16.59 -10.27 -8.18
C ILE A 164 -15.60 -9.50 -7.31
N PHE A 165 -15.73 -9.57 -5.98
CA PHE A 165 -14.85 -8.83 -5.08
C PHE A 165 -13.37 -9.16 -5.27
N THR A 166 -13.02 -10.44 -5.42
CA THR A 166 -11.61 -10.87 -5.56
C THR A 166 -11.15 -10.99 -7.01
N GLY A 167 -12.07 -11.05 -7.98
CA GLY A 167 -11.79 -11.36 -9.38
C GLY A 167 -11.30 -12.80 -9.64
N LYS A 168 -11.37 -13.68 -8.62
CA LYS A 168 -10.87 -15.07 -8.66
C LYS A 168 -11.99 -16.07 -8.97
N PHE A 169 -11.64 -17.26 -9.43
CA PHE A 169 -12.59 -18.35 -9.69
C PHE A 169 -12.74 -19.30 -8.51
N VAL A 170 -13.94 -19.82 -8.32
CA VAL A 170 -14.22 -20.89 -7.34
C VAL A 170 -13.53 -22.18 -7.80
N HIS A 171 -12.76 -22.79 -6.90
CA HIS A 171 -11.88 -23.91 -7.22
C HIS A 171 -11.95 -24.99 -6.15
N MET A 172 -12.05 -26.25 -6.57
CA MET A 172 -11.91 -27.38 -5.65
C MET A 172 -10.45 -27.86 -5.54
N SER A 173 -10.05 -28.26 -4.34
CA SER A 173 -8.74 -28.80 -4.08
C SER A 173 -8.79 -30.33 -4.02
N THR A 174 -8.01 -31.00 -4.87
CA THR A 174 -7.83 -32.47 -4.80
C THR A 174 -6.78 -32.90 -3.79
N THR A 175 -6.00 -31.96 -3.26
CA THR A 175 -4.86 -32.24 -2.36
C THR A 175 -5.07 -31.75 -0.94
N HIS A 176 -6.01 -30.82 -0.72
CA HIS A 176 -6.27 -30.23 0.59
C HIS A 176 -7.73 -30.47 0.98
N THR A 177 -7.91 -30.95 2.21
CA THR A 177 -9.22 -31.12 2.85
C THR A 177 -9.71 -29.81 3.45
N SER A 178 -11.03 -29.75 3.72
CA SER A 178 -11.69 -28.62 4.37
C SER A 178 -11.07 -28.30 5.73
N LYS A 179 -11.21 -27.06 6.19
CA LYS A 179 -10.71 -26.68 7.53
C LYS A 179 -11.55 -27.29 8.64
N ASN A 180 -12.88 -27.23 8.50
CA ASN A 180 -13.82 -27.76 9.47
C ASN A 180 -14.10 -29.25 9.22
N ASP A 181 -14.54 -29.59 8.01
CA ASP A 181 -14.97 -30.95 7.67
C ASP A 181 -13.82 -31.73 7.02
N LYS A 182 -12.98 -32.39 7.83
CA LYS A 182 -11.75 -33.07 7.34
C LYS A 182 -11.99 -34.17 6.30
N ASN A 183 -13.21 -34.70 6.21
CA ASN A 183 -13.59 -35.72 5.23
C ASN A 183 -13.90 -35.11 3.84
N ASN A 184 -14.17 -33.80 3.78
CA ASN A 184 -14.54 -33.11 2.56
C ASN A 184 -13.34 -32.37 1.96
N MET A 185 -13.40 -32.11 0.65
CA MET A 185 -12.37 -31.38 -0.08
C MET A 185 -12.55 -29.86 0.12
N LYS A 186 -11.44 -29.13 0.21
CA LYS A 186 -11.47 -27.66 0.36
C LYS A 186 -11.95 -27.00 -0.94
N VAL A 187 -12.86 -26.04 -0.82
CA VAL A 187 -13.19 -25.09 -1.88
C VAL A 187 -12.51 -23.76 -1.60
N SER A 188 -11.93 -23.13 -2.62
CA SER A 188 -11.12 -21.92 -2.47
C SER A 188 -11.13 -21.04 -3.71
N LEU A 189 -10.83 -19.75 -3.53
CA LEU A 189 -10.76 -18.76 -4.60
C LEU A 189 -9.35 -18.67 -5.19
N VAL A 190 -9.23 -18.93 -6.48
CA VAL A 190 -7.94 -18.98 -7.20
C VAL A 190 -7.99 -18.11 -8.44
N GLU A 191 -6.95 -17.30 -8.66
CA GLU A 191 -6.90 -16.34 -9.78
C GLU A 191 -6.94 -17.03 -11.16
N PHE A 192 -6.32 -18.20 -11.26
CA PHE A 192 -6.20 -18.93 -12.52
C PHE A 192 -7.26 -20.01 -12.67
N ASN A 193 -7.62 -20.24 -13.93
CA ASN A 193 -8.60 -21.23 -14.29
C ASN A 193 -7.97 -22.63 -14.44
N ALA A 194 -8.69 -23.68 -14.05
CA ALA A 194 -8.30 -25.07 -14.28
C ALA A 194 -9.55 -25.98 -14.34
N LYS A 195 -9.35 -27.26 -14.66
CA LYS A 195 -10.41 -28.30 -14.58
C LYS A 195 -11.09 -28.37 -13.21
N ASN A 196 -10.41 -27.96 -12.14
CA ASN A 196 -10.97 -27.94 -10.80
C ASN A 196 -11.93 -26.74 -10.54
N ALA A 197 -12.08 -25.83 -11.51
CA ALA A 197 -13.01 -24.70 -11.46
C ALA A 197 -14.28 -24.95 -12.29
N GLN A 198 -14.57 -26.22 -12.61
CA GLN A 198 -15.63 -26.62 -13.53
C GLN A 198 -16.68 -27.40 -12.75
N PHE A 199 -17.92 -26.93 -12.82
CA PHE A 199 -19.03 -27.51 -12.09
C PHE A 199 -20.22 -27.73 -13.02
N PHE A 200 -20.89 -28.86 -12.87
CA PHE A 200 -22.19 -29.10 -13.49
C PHE A 200 -23.28 -28.43 -12.68
N VAL A 201 -24.20 -27.76 -13.37
CA VAL A 201 -25.44 -27.24 -12.76
C VAL A 201 -26.52 -28.30 -12.83
N LEU A 202 -26.94 -28.84 -11.69
CA LEU A 202 -27.94 -29.90 -11.62
C LEU A 202 -29.19 -29.43 -10.88
N PRO A 203 -30.39 -29.93 -11.22
CA PRO A 203 -31.60 -29.57 -10.51
C PRO A 203 -31.66 -30.29 -9.16
N ARG A 204 -32.11 -29.59 -8.11
CA ARG A 204 -32.29 -30.21 -6.77
C ARG A 204 -33.40 -31.26 -6.79
N TYR A 205 -34.50 -30.94 -7.47
CA TYR A 205 -35.69 -31.76 -7.58
C TYR A 205 -35.79 -32.38 -8.97
N LYS A 206 -36.27 -33.62 -9.05
CA LYS A 206 -36.47 -34.35 -10.32
C LYS A 206 -37.64 -33.84 -11.18
N VAL A 207 -38.15 -32.64 -10.87
CA VAL A 207 -39.21 -31.98 -11.65
C VAL A 207 -38.65 -31.40 -12.94
N LYS A 208 -37.37 -31.03 -12.92
CA LYS A 208 -36.62 -30.58 -14.09
C LYS A 208 -35.58 -31.64 -14.48
N SER A 209 -35.36 -31.81 -15.77
CA SER A 209 -34.41 -32.76 -16.35
C SER A 209 -33.18 -32.09 -16.96
N GLU A 210 -32.08 -32.84 -17.10
CA GLU A 210 -30.89 -32.36 -17.80
C GLU A 210 -31.24 -31.95 -19.24
N GLY A 211 -30.75 -30.77 -19.67
CA GLY A 211 -31.07 -30.14 -20.94
C GLY A 211 -32.15 -29.07 -20.88
N GLU A 212 -32.96 -29.01 -19.81
CA GLU A 212 -33.88 -27.90 -19.57
C GLU A 212 -33.13 -26.62 -19.17
N VAL A 213 -33.71 -25.47 -19.46
CA VAL A 213 -33.13 -24.16 -19.11
C VAL A 213 -33.25 -23.90 -17.61
N VAL A 214 -32.18 -23.40 -17.00
CA VAL A 214 -32.16 -23.02 -15.59
C VAL A 214 -32.89 -21.69 -15.43
N GLN A 215 -33.86 -21.62 -14.53
CA GLN A 215 -34.55 -20.39 -14.18
C GLN A 215 -33.93 -19.74 -12.94
N LEU A 216 -34.03 -18.42 -12.84
CA LEU A 216 -33.69 -17.74 -11.60
C LEU A 216 -34.67 -18.17 -10.50
N TYR A 217 -34.21 -18.16 -9.26
CA TYR A 217 -34.90 -18.66 -8.08
C TYR A 217 -35.12 -20.19 -8.04
N ASP A 218 -34.62 -20.94 -9.02
CA ASP A 218 -34.54 -22.39 -8.93
C ASP A 218 -33.54 -22.82 -7.85
N GLN A 219 -33.85 -23.93 -7.18
CA GLN A 219 -32.91 -24.64 -6.33
C GLN A 219 -32.06 -25.60 -7.17
N ILE A 220 -30.75 -25.38 -7.12
CA ILE A 220 -29.77 -26.15 -7.86
C ILE A 220 -28.74 -26.80 -6.92
N VAL A 221 -27.98 -27.73 -7.48
CA VAL A 221 -26.82 -28.36 -6.85
C VAL A 221 -25.66 -28.28 -7.83
N PHE A 222 -24.47 -27.96 -7.32
CA PHE A 222 -23.24 -27.97 -8.11
C PHE A 222 -22.48 -29.28 -7.90
N GLU A 223 -22.19 -30.00 -8.97
CA GLU A 223 -21.32 -31.18 -8.96
C GLU A 223 -19.96 -30.86 -9.58
N SER A 224 -18.87 -31.37 -9.00
CA SER A 224 -17.53 -31.22 -9.57
C SER A 224 -17.32 -32.06 -10.83
N VAL A 225 -16.92 -31.43 -11.93
CA VAL A 225 -16.52 -32.15 -13.16
C VAL A 225 -15.26 -32.99 -12.92
N LYS A 226 -14.36 -32.53 -12.03
CA LYS A 226 -13.08 -33.19 -11.78
C LYS A 226 -13.21 -34.40 -10.86
N SER A 227 -14.12 -34.33 -9.89
CA SER A 227 -14.40 -35.39 -8.92
C SER A 227 -15.90 -35.69 -8.92
N PRO A 228 -16.38 -36.52 -9.86
CA PRO A 228 -17.80 -36.88 -9.94
C PRO A 228 -18.31 -37.47 -8.62
N GLY A 229 -19.59 -37.27 -8.34
CA GLY A 229 -20.25 -37.68 -7.09
C GLY A 229 -19.92 -36.80 -5.89
N HIS A 230 -19.18 -35.71 -6.08
CA HIS A 230 -18.93 -34.72 -5.02
C HIS A 230 -19.56 -33.37 -5.38
N TYR A 231 -20.27 -32.81 -4.43
CA TYR A 231 -21.13 -31.65 -4.58
C TYR A 231 -20.73 -30.53 -3.63
N PHE A 232 -21.14 -29.30 -3.93
CA PHE A 232 -21.07 -28.22 -2.96
C PHE A 232 -21.89 -28.59 -1.71
N HIS A 233 -21.23 -28.44 -0.58
CA HIS A 233 -21.74 -28.80 0.73
C HIS A 233 -21.43 -27.66 1.71
N VAL A 234 -22.43 -27.31 2.52
CA VAL A 234 -22.30 -26.27 3.53
C VAL A 234 -22.11 -26.95 4.88
N SER A 235 -20.98 -26.68 5.55
CA SER A 235 -20.68 -27.27 6.85
C SER A 235 -21.64 -26.80 7.94
N GLU A 236 -21.58 -27.46 9.10
CA GLU A 236 -22.12 -26.87 10.32
C GLU A 236 -21.49 -25.51 10.63
N SER A 237 -22.23 -24.68 11.36
CA SER A 237 -21.78 -23.33 11.70
C SER A 237 -20.53 -23.36 12.58
N CYS A 238 -19.43 -22.84 12.04
CA CYS A 238 -18.14 -22.76 12.68
C CYS A 238 -17.69 -21.30 12.86
N GLN A 239 -16.73 -21.12 13.76
CA GLN A 239 -16.06 -19.83 13.89
C GLN A 239 -15.07 -19.67 12.72
N ILE A 240 -15.37 -18.72 11.83
CA ILE A 240 -14.54 -18.46 10.64
C ILE A 240 -13.31 -17.67 11.05
N ASP A 241 -13.54 -16.63 11.86
CA ASP A 241 -12.49 -15.77 12.41
C ASP A 241 -12.93 -15.16 13.76
N HIS A 242 -12.21 -14.14 14.25
CA HIS A 242 -12.54 -13.53 15.55
C HIS A 242 -13.84 -12.71 15.55
N PHE A 243 -14.33 -12.32 14.38
CA PHE A 243 -15.44 -11.37 14.22
C PHE A 243 -16.66 -11.99 13.54
N SER A 244 -16.49 -13.12 12.87
CA SER A 244 -17.51 -13.74 12.03
C SER A 244 -17.69 -15.22 12.34
N ARG A 245 -18.96 -15.60 12.38
CA ARG A 245 -19.43 -16.98 12.46
C ARG A 245 -20.25 -17.27 11.21
N GLY A 246 -20.09 -18.45 10.66
CA GLY A 246 -20.83 -18.87 9.46
C GLY A 246 -20.54 -20.33 9.17
N SER A 247 -20.86 -20.77 7.97
CA SER A 247 -20.61 -22.15 7.55
C SER A 247 -19.56 -22.20 6.43
N GLU A 248 -18.61 -23.13 6.49
CA GLU A 248 -17.60 -23.30 5.43
C GLU A 248 -18.25 -23.97 4.21
N LEU A 249 -18.05 -23.37 3.03
CA LEU A 249 -18.40 -24.02 1.77
C LEU A 249 -17.29 -25.00 1.41
N ASN A 250 -17.63 -26.28 1.34
CA ASN A 250 -16.71 -27.36 1.00
C ASN A 250 -17.29 -28.28 -0.08
N LEU A 251 -16.53 -29.29 -0.50
CA LEU A 251 -16.94 -30.24 -1.52
C LEU A 251 -16.99 -31.65 -0.93
N GLY A 252 -18.20 -32.18 -0.75
CA GLY A 252 -18.48 -33.44 -0.07
C GLY A 252 -19.37 -34.38 -0.89
N VAL A 253 -19.63 -35.58 -0.37
CA VAL A 253 -20.60 -36.51 -0.98
C VAL A 253 -22.04 -36.06 -0.70
N GLU A 254 -22.25 -35.44 0.45
CA GLU A 254 -23.50 -34.77 0.78
C GLU A 254 -23.65 -33.50 -0.05
N ARG A 255 -24.88 -33.20 -0.46
CA ARG A 255 -25.19 -32.08 -1.35
C ARG A 255 -26.07 -31.08 -0.63
N SER A 256 -25.61 -29.84 -0.61
CA SER A 256 -26.42 -28.70 -0.22
C SER A 256 -27.10 -28.09 -1.44
N SER A 257 -28.30 -27.57 -1.25
CA SER A 257 -29.05 -26.85 -2.29
C SER A 257 -28.81 -25.35 -2.22
N PHE A 258 -28.74 -24.72 -3.40
CA PHE A 258 -28.56 -23.28 -3.55
C PHE A 258 -29.66 -22.72 -4.44
N THR A 259 -30.37 -21.73 -3.94
CA THR A 259 -31.28 -20.91 -4.72
C THR A 259 -30.50 -19.82 -5.44
N LEU A 260 -30.71 -19.71 -6.75
CA LEU A 260 -30.07 -18.67 -7.57
C LEU A 260 -30.81 -17.35 -7.45
N ILE A 261 -30.16 -16.32 -6.91
CA ILE A 261 -30.73 -14.96 -6.85
C ILE A 261 -30.01 -14.10 -7.88
N GLY A 262 -30.77 -13.53 -8.82
CA GLY A 262 -30.21 -12.62 -9.81
C GLY A 262 -29.81 -11.29 -9.17
N SER A 263 -28.63 -10.79 -9.50
CA SER A 263 -28.20 -9.43 -9.13
C SER A 263 -28.40 -8.47 -10.30
N TYR A 264 -27.75 -8.70 -11.44
CA TYR A 264 -28.00 -7.95 -12.67
C TYR A 264 -27.49 -8.66 -13.93
N ARG A 265 -28.06 -8.30 -15.09
CA ARG A 265 -27.59 -8.75 -16.41
C ARG A 265 -26.91 -7.61 -17.15
N GLU A 266 -25.66 -7.82 -17.56
CA GLU A 266 -24.94 -6.82 -18.34
C GLU A 266 -25.39 -6.83 -19.81
N ARG A 267 -26.05 -5.76 -20.25
CA ARG A 267 -26.35 -5.55 -21.68
C ARG A 267 -25.31 -4.57 -22.26
N PRO A 268 -24.77 -4.81 -23.47
CA PRO A 268 -23.74 -3.95 -24.06
C PRO A 268 -24.13 -2.47 -24.13
N GLU A 269 -25.41 -2.19 -24.39
CA GLU A 269 -25.93 -0.83 -24.46
C GLU A 269 -26.04 -0.16 -23.07
N GLN A 270 -26.27 -0.97 -22.03
CA GLN A 270 -26.41 -0.55 -20.64
C GLN A 270 -25.07 -0.44 -19.90
N GLY A 271 -23.99 -0.98 -20.48
CA GLY A 271 -22.63 -0.90 -19.95
C GLY A 271 -22.12 0.53 -19.71
N ARG A 272 -22.78 1.52 -20.32
CA ARG A 272 -22.47 2.94 -20.21
C ARG A 272 -23.13 3.66 -19.03
N PHE A 273 -24.10 3.04 -18.35
CA PHE A 273 -24.88 3.69 -17.29
C PHE A 273 -24.39 3.32 -15.90
N VAL A 274 -24.71 4.18 -14.93
CA VAL A 274 -24.48 3.93 -13.50
C VAL A 274 -25.48 2.87 -13.02
N ARG A 275 -24.98 1.89 -12.26
CA ARG A 275 -25.74 0.72 -11.80
C ARG A 275 -25.71 0.58 -10.28
N GLY A 276 -26.68 -0.12 -9.72
CA GLY A 276 -26.64 -0.56 -8.33
C GLY A 276 -25.37 -1.36 -8.04
N GLY A 277 -24.76 -1.16 -6.87
CA GLY A 277 -23.52 -1.79 -6.45
C GLY A 277 -22.24 -1.24 -7.10
N CYS A 278 -22.34 -0.32 -8.06
CA CYS A 278 -21.16 0.33 -8.65
C CYS A 278 -20.55 1.37 -7.70
N VAL A 279 -19.27 1.65 -7.91
CA VAL A 279 -18.52 2.61 -7.09
C VAL A 279 -18.38 3.92 -7.86
N ILE A 280 -18.83 5.02 -7.26
CA ILE A 280 -18.75 6.37 -7.83
C ILE A 280 -17.92 7.29 -6.94
N ARG A 281 -17.53 8.43 -7.52
CA ARG A 281 -17.00 9.59 -6.81
C ARG A 281 -17.98 10.75 -7.05
N LEU A 282 -18.31 11.48 -5.98
CA LEU A 282 -19.14 12.67 -6.06
C LEU A 282 -18.24 13.91 -6.04
N PHE A 283 -18.15 14.60 -7.18
CA PHE A 283 -17.33 15.79 -7.33
C PHE A 283 -18.19 17.06 -7.41
N HIS A 284 -18.10 17.90 -6.40
CA HIS A 284 -18.79 19.18 -6.33
C HIS A 284 -18.13 20.18 -7.28
N LYS A 285 -18.88 20.68 -8.28
CA LYS A 285 -18.33 21.47 -9.38
C LYS A 285 -17.88 22.86 -8.96
N GLU A 286 -18.70 23.58 -8.21
CA GLU A 286 -18.40 24.95 -7.79
C GLU A 286 -17.19 25.01 -6.82
N LEU A 287 -17.18 24.15 -5.79
CA LEU A 287 -16.07 24.05 -4.84
C LEU A 287 -14.82 23.36 -5.40
N GLU A 288 -14.92 22.73 -6.57
CA GLU A 288 -13.92 21.81 -7.12
C GLU A 288 -13.43 20.80 -6.08
N ALA A 289 -14.37 20.12 -5.41
CA ALA A 289 -14.07 19.28 -4.25
C ALA A 289 -14.74 17.90 -4.33
N TYR A 290 -14.11 16.88 -3.75
CA TYR A 290 -14.72 15.55 -3.61
C TYR A 290 -15.42 15.40 -2.27
N LEU A 291 -16.58 14.76 -2.26
CA LEU A 291 -17.23 14.29 -1.04
C LEU A 291 -16.44 13.09 -0.47
N VAL A 292 -15.98 13.20 0.77
CA VAL A 292 -15.11 12.20 1.41
C VAL A 292 -15.51 11.94 2.85
N ALA A 293 -15.07 10.80 3.37
CA ALA A 293 -14.99 10.52 4.80
C ALA A 293 -13.71 9.71 5.09
N GLU A 294 -13.27 9.64 6.34
CA GLU A 294 -12.07 8.88 6.72
C GLU A 294 -12.35 7.92 7.88
N GLY A 295 -11.90 6.67 7.75
CA GLY A 295 -12.04 5.65 8.79
C GLY A 295 -11.57 4.28 8.32
N LEU A 296 -11.79 3.26 9.15
CA LEU A 296 -11.49 1.86 8.86
C LEU A 296 -12.74 1.02 9.11
N PHE A 297 -12.85 -0.12 8.43
CA PHE A 297 -14.01 -1.02 8.49
C PHE A 297 -14.49 -1.23 9.92
N ASP A 298 -15.76 -0.89 10.17
CA ASP A 298 -16.48 -1.18 11.40
C ASP A 298 -15.77 -0.68 12.70
N ASP A 299 -14.73 0.15 12.53
CA ASP A 299 -13.99 0.90 13.55
C ASP A 299 -14.55 2.33 13.60
N ALA A 300 -14.11 3.13 14.59
CA ALA A 300 -14.58 4.50 14.72
C ALA A 300 -14.27 5.34 13.47
N VAL A 301 -15.28 6.06 12.97
CA VAL A 301 -15.11 7.09 11.94
C VAL A 301 -14.12 8.13 12.47
N VAL A 302 -13.00 8.28 11.77
CA VAL A 302 -11.92 9.19 12.17
C VAL A 302 -12.32 10.62 11.80
N GLU A 303 -12.75 10.82 10.56
CA GLU A 303 -13.29 12.09 10.08
C GLU A 303 -14.64 11.83 9.44
N ASP A 304 -15.64 12.62 9.86
CA ASP A 304 -17.00 12.52 9.34
C ASP A 304 -17.08 13.08 7.90
N VAL A 305 -18.25 13.05 7.28
CA VAL A 305 -18.42 13.51 5.89
C VAL A 305 -18.01 14.96 5.74
N HIS A 306 -17.13 15.24 4.76
CA HIS A 306 -16.66 16.58 4.45
C HIS A 306 -16.24 16.69 2.97
N PHE A 307 -15.95 17.90 2.52
CA PHE A 307 -15.41 18.16 1.20
C PHE A 307 -13.89 18.30 1.24
N ARG A 308 -13.23 17.63 0.31
CA ARG A 308 -11.79 17.77 0.09
C ARG A 308 -11.55 18.49 -1.23
N ILE A 309 -11.06 19.73 -1.15
CA ILE A 309 -10.82 20.56 -2.33
C ILE A 309 -9.68 19.96 -3.16
N ARG A 310 -9.92 19.90 -4.46
CA ARG A 310 -8.95 19.54 -5.49
C ARG A 310 -9.23 20.37 -6.74
N ALA A 311 -8.79 21.61 -6.69
CA ALA A 311 -8.94 22.54 -7.79
C ALA A 311 -8.34 21.99 -9.10
N ILE A 312 -9.04 22.23 -10.21
CA ILE A 312 -8.62 21.78 -11.53
C ILE A 312 -7.58 22.77 -12.07
N ASP A 313 -6.30 22.42 -11.92
CA ASP A 313 -5.19 23.24 -12.42
C ASP A 313 -4.64 22.67 -13.74
N GLN A 314 -4.70 23.46 -14.82
CA GLN A 314 -4.19 23.09 -16.15
C GLN A 314 -2.66 22.97 -16.19
N HIS A 315 -1.95 23.71 -15.35
CA HIS A 315 -0.49 23.63 -15.23
C HIS A 315 -0.04 22.40 -14.44
N ARG A 316 -0.97 21.70 -13.79
CA ARG A 316 -0.72 20.46 -13.05
C ARG A 316 -1.49 19.32 -13.72
N PRO A 317 -0.86 18.53 -14.61
CA PRO A 317 -1.55 17.43 -15.30
C PRO A 317 -2.26 16.44 -14.37
N LYS A 318 -1.74 16.28 -13.13
CA LYS A 318 -2.34 15.42 -12.09
C LYS A 318 -3.67 15.91 -11.53
N SER A 319 -4.06 17.18 -11.68
CA SER A 319 -5.40 17.66 -11.28
C SER A 319 -6.45 17.47 -12.37
N LEU A 320 -6.03 17.19 -13.60
CA LEU A 320 -6.95 16.97 -14.73
C LEU A 320 -7.62 15.59 -14.69
N SER A 321 -7.02 14.60 -14.02
CA SER A 321 -7.60 13.27 -13.85
C SER A 321 -8.38 13.12 -12.54
N PRO A 322 -9.42 12.25 -12.48
CA PRO A 322 -10.13 11.95 -11.24
C PRO A 322 -9.24 11.47 -10.10
N SER A 323 -9.76 11.51 -8.87
CA SER A 323 -8.94 11.23 -7.68
C SER A 323 -8.69 9.73 -7.54
N SER A 324 -7.42 9.33 -7.46
CA SER A 324 -7.03 7.96 -7.13
C SER A 324 -7.21 7.59 -5.65
N SER A 325 -7.86 8.44 -4.84
CA SER A 325 -7.99 8.19 -3.39
C SER A 325 -9.21 7.36 -3.07
N GLY A 326 -9.03 6.27 -2.33
CA GLY A 326 -10.13 5.43 -1.87
C GLY A 326 -11.12 6.12 -0.93
N ILE A 327 -10.74 7.23 -0.28
CA ILE A 327 -11.63 8.05 0.58
C ILE A 327 -12.76 8.75 -0.21
N THR A 328 -12.67 8.75 -1.55
CA THR A 328 -13.68 9.36 -2.42
C THR A 328 -14.71 8.34 -2.93
N TYR A 329 -14.58 7.07 -2.53
CA TYR A 329 -15.35 5.97 -3.11
C TYR A 329 -16.66 5.76 -2.35
N TRP A 330 -17.75 5.92 -3.07
CA TRP A 330 -19.12 5.69 -2.59
C TRP A 330 -19.77 4.60 -3.44
N GLN A 331 -20.25 3.53 -2.81
CA GLN A 331 -21.06 2.51 -3.45
C GLN A 331 -22.50 3.00 -3.49
N VAL A 332 -23.09 3.05 -4.68
CA VAL A 332 -24.50 3.40 -4.84
C VAL A 332 -25.31 2.13 -4.79
N GLU A 333 -26.31 2.09 -3.92
CA GLU A 333 -27.19 0.93 -3.72
C GLU A 333 -28.63 1.37 -3.96
N ALA A 334 -29.47 0.52 -4.55
CA ALA A 334 -30.90 0.77 -4.58
C ALA A 334 -31.47 0.64 -3.17
N GLU A 335 -32.49 1.42 -2.83
CA GLU A 335 -33.09 1.40 -1.47
C GLU A 335 -33.60 0.01 -1.07
N HIS A 336 -34.23 -0.69 -2.01
CA HIS A 336 -34.98 -1.92 -1.74
C HIS A 336 -34.09 -3.14 -1.51
N SER A 337 -32.88 -3.20 -2.10
CA SER A 337 -31.95 -4.29 -1.89
C SER A 337 -30.53 -3.91 -2.30
N VAL A 338 -29.55 -4.34 -1.50
CA VAL A 338 -28.12 -4.24 -1.81
C VAL A 338 -27.69 -5.18 -2.94
N LEU A 339 -28.51 -6.18 -3.26
CA LEU A 339 -28.25 -7.14 -4.33
C LEU A 339 -28.72 -6.64 -5.69
N ASP A 340 -29.57 -5.61 -5.74
CA ASP A 340 -30.02 -5.03 -7.00
C ASP A 340 -28.86 -4.26 -7.66
N GLY A 341 -28.41 -4.80 -8.79
CA GLY A 341 -27.34 -4.23 -9.60
C GLY A 341 -27.84 -3.62 -10.91
N ASP A 342 -29.14 -3.41 -11.08
CA ASP A 342 -29.71 -2.86 -12.31
C ASP A 342 -29.34 -1.38 -12.51
N VAL A 343 -29.69 -0.86 -13.70
CA VAL A 343 -29.41 0.54 -14.07
C VAL A 343 -30.23 1.48 -13.19
N LEU A 344 -29.54 2.49 -12.63
CA LEU A 344 -30.17 3.49 -11.78
C LEU A 344 -30.82 4.59 -12.62
N HIS A 345 -31.99 5.03 -12.18
CA HIS A 345 -32.77 6.09 -12.79
C HIS A 345 -32.75 7.35 -11.92
N TRP A 346 -32.95 8.51 -12.53
CA TRP A 346 -33.13 9.76 -11.79
C TRP A 346 -34.33 9.66 -10.85
N GLU A 347 -34.25 10.33 -9.71
CA GLU A 347 -35.33 10.38 -8.70
C GLU A 347 -35.66 9.03 -8.05
N GLN A 348 -34.96 7.95 -8.43
CA GLN A 348 -34.99 6.66 -7.75
C GLN A 348 -34.40 6.81 -6.33
N GLN A 349 -35.00 6.08 -5.38
CA GLN A 349 -34.51 6.02 -4.02
C GLN A 349 -33.25 5.17 -3.96
N ILE A 350 -32.17 5.78 -3.47
CA ILE A 350 -30.84 5.17 -3.36
C ILE A 350 -30.27 5.35 -1.97
N ARG A 351 -29.28 4.54 -1.65
CA ARG A 351 -28.38 4.70 -0.50
C ARG A 351 -26.95 4.87 -0.99
N LEU A 352 -26.18 5.68 -0.28
CA LEU A 352 -24.77 5.92 -0.58
C LEU A 352 -23.93 5.36 0.56
N ARG A 353 -23.17 4.29 0.29
CA ARG A 353 -22.30 3.65 1.27
C ARG A 353 -20.85 4.03 1.03
N HIS A 354 -20.17 4.53 2.04
CA HIS A 354 -18.75 4.87 1.94
C HIS A 354 -17.88 3.60 2.07
N LEU A 355 -17.04 3.30 1.07
CA LEU A 355 -16.34 2.00 1.01
C LEU A 355 -15.34 1.77 2.14
N LEU A 356 -14.66 2.81 2.65
CA LEU A 356 -13.64 2.66 3.70
C LEU A 356 -14.23 2.45 5.10
N THR A 357 -15.32 3.14 5.42
CA THR A 357 -15.99 3.03 6.73
C THR A 357 -17.06 1.95 6.73
N ARG A 358 -17.57 1.56 5.55
CA ARG A 358 -18.75 0.69 5.34
C ARG A 358 -20.05 1.25 5.90
N GLN A 359 -20.05 2.54 6.20
CA GLN A 359 -21.20 3.25 6.75
C GLN A 359 -21.94 4.01 5.64
N TYR A 360 -23.23 4.20 5.84
CA TYR A 360 -24.11 4.92 4.95
C TYR A 360 -24.08 6.41 5.25
N LEU A 361 -24.13 7.20 4.18
CA LEU A 361 -24.46 8.61 4.26
C LEU A 361 -25.85 8.74 4.88
N GLY A 362 -25.98 9.57 5.89
CA GLY A 362 -27.26 9.88 6.51
C GLY A 362 -27.34 11.35 6.89
N MET A 363 -28.56 11.78 7.22
CA MET A 363 -28.80 13.13 7.70
C MET A 363 -29.61 13.12 9.00
N ASP A 364 -29.15 13.87 9.99
CA ASP A 364 -29.83 13.98 11.26
C ASP A 364 -30.96 15.04 11.22
N THR A 365 -31.70 15.15 12.33
CA THR A 365 -32.81 16.11 12.47
C THR A 365 -32.34 17.56 12.51
N ASN A 366 -31.06 17.82 12.73
CA ASN A 366 -30.44 19.14 12.78
C ASN A 366 -29.83 19.55 11.42
N MET A 367 -30.16 18.84 10.33
CA MET A 367 -29.64 19.09 8.98
C MET A 367 -28.13 18.86 8.87
N LYS A 368 -27.56 18.10 9.79
CA LYS A 368 -26.15 17.71 9.77
C LYS A 368 -26.02 16.38 9.02
N VAL A 369 -25.07 16.36 8.10
CA VAL A 369 -24.72 15.16 7.32
C VAL A 369 -23.71 14.35 8.11
N THR A 370 -23.99 13.06 8.30
CA THR A 370 -23.19 12.16 9.14
C THR A 370 -23.15 10.75 8.53
N LEU A 371 -22.22 9.91 9.00
CA LEU A 371 -22.23 8.48 8.69
C LEU A 371 -22.98 7.66 9.75
N THR A 372 -23.69 6.61 9.32
CA THR A 372 -24.30 5.60 10.19
C THR A 372 -24.07 4.18 9.67
N PRO A 373 -23.79 3.19 10.54
CA PRO A 373 -23.67 1.79 10.12
C PRO A 373 -25.03 1.12 9.83
N ASP A 374 -26.15 1.72 10.25
CA ASP A 374 -27.48 1.12 10.10
C ASP A 374 -28.01 1.26 8.67
N CYS A 375 -28.12 0.13 7.96
CA CYS A 375 -28.64 0.06 6.60
C CYS A 375 -30.17 0.21 6.52
N ALA A 376 -30.89 -0.06 7.61
CA ALA A 376 -32.35 0.02 7.65
C ALA A 376 -32.84 1.42 8.00
N ASP A 377 -31.95 2.32 8.43
CA ASP A 377 -32.30 3.67 8.85
C ASP A 377 -32.88 4.48 7.66
N PRO A 378 -34.14 4.97 7.75
CA PRO A 378 -34.74 5.80 6.70
C PRO A 378 -34.00 7.11 6.42
N ARG A 379 -33.17 7.59 7.36
CA ARG A 379 -32.36 8.81 7.21
C ARG A 379 -31.19 8.68 6.24
N THR A 380 -30.97 7.49 5.69
CA THR A 380 -29.89 7.22 4.73
C THR A 380 -30.37 7.09 3.29
N VAL A 381 -31.66 7.37 3.05
CA VAL A 381 -32.26 7.31 1.70
C VAL A 381 -32.21 8.69 1.05
N PHE A 382 -31.70 8.73 -0.18
CA PHE A 382 -31.54 9.93 -1.00
C PHE A 382 -32.11 9.73 -2.40
N ARG A 383 -32.34 10.83 -3.11
CA ARG A 383 -32.62 10.86 -4.56
C ARG A 383 -31.58 11.70 -5.28
N LEU A 384 -31.22 11.26 -6.47
CA LEU A 384 -30.41 12.05 -7.40
C LEU A 384 -31.32 12.75 -8.39
N HIS A 385 -31.22 14.07 -8.48
CA HIS A 385 -31.96 14.90 -9.43
C HIS A 385 -31.03 15.40 -10.51
N SER A 386 -31.39 15.19 -11.77
CA SER A 386 -30.59 15.69 -12.90
C SER A 386 -30.63 17.21 -12.98
N VAL A 387 -29.46 17.83 -13.17
CA VAL A 387 -29.37 19.27 -13.50
C VAL A 387 -29.70 19.51 -14.99
N LEU A 388 -29.38 18.54 -15.85
CA LEU A 388 -29.59 18.58 -17.30
C LEU A 388 -30.28 17.26 -17.71
N LYS A 389 -31.61 17.22 -17.61
CA LYS A 389 -32.38 15.99 -17.86
C LYS A 389 -32.52 15.73 -19.36
N GLU A 390 -31.60 14.92 -19.90
CA GLU A 390 -31.66 14.42 -21.28
C GLU A 390 -32.32 13.04 -21.38
N ARG A 391 -32.18 12.21 -20.34
CA ARG A 391 -32.65 10.82 -20.24
C ARG A 391 -33.08 10.50 -18.81
N ASP A 392 -33.74 9.36 -18.64
CA ASP A 392 -34.16 8.88 -17.32
C ASP A 392 -33.07 8.07 -16.62
N GLU A 393 -32.21 7.38 -17.38
CA GLU A 393 -31.06 6.65 -16.83
C GLU A 393 -29.87 7.59 -16.51
N ILE A 394 -29.11 7.22 -15.48
CA ILE A 394 -27.95 8.01 -15.05
C ILE A 394 -26.72 7.64 -15.88
N LEU A 395 -26.16 8.62 -16.58
CA LEU A 395 -24.88 8.51 -17.28
C LEU A 395 -23.70 8.94 -16.37
N PRO A 396 -22.51 8.32 -16.50
CA PRO A 396 -21.28 8.84 -15.93
C PRO A 396 -21.02 10.28 -16.38
N GLU A 397 -20.39 11.06 -15.51
CA GLU A 397 -20.14 12.49 -15.65
C GLU A 397 -21.39 13.38 -15.72
N SER A 398 -22.58 12.84 -15.46
CA SER A 398 -23.80 13.64 -15.32
C SER A 398 -23.77 14.52 -14.08
N TYR A 399 -24.44 15.67 -14.17
CA TYR A 399 -24.60 16.63 -13.08
C TYR A 399 -25.87 16.32 -12.30
N ALA A 400 -25.73 16.12 -10.99
CA ALA A 400 -26.80 15.77 -10.08
C ALA A 400 -26.85 16.71 -8.88
N ARG A 401 -28.06 16.93 -8.35
CA ARG A 401 -28.30 17.43 -6.99
C ARG A 401 -28.83 16.28 -6.15
N ILE A 402 -28.54 16.31 -4.85
CA ILE A 402 -28.84 15.19 -3.95
C ILE A 402 -29.87 15.65 -2.92
N GLU A 403 -31.06 15.06 -2.97
CA GLU A 403 -32.17 15.30 -2.05
C GLU A 403 -32.23 14.18 -1.01
N HIS A 404 -32.39 14.53 0.26
CA HIS A 404 -32.70 13.60 1.34
C HIS A 404 -34.20 13.34 1.42
N MET A 405 -34.58 12.06 1.31
CA MET A 405 -35.96 11.61 1.18
C MET A 405 -36.88 12.05 2.31
N LEU A 406 -36.47 11.82 3.55
CA LEU A 406 -37.37 11.94 4.71
C LEU A 406 -37.68 13.40 5.04
N SER A 407 -36.74 14.32 4.79
CA SER A 407 -36.90 15.73 5.13
C SER A 407 -37.18 16.63 3.93
N GLY A 408 -36.96 16.15 2.69
CA GLY A 408 -37.02 16.96 1.46
C GLY A 408 -35.91 18.02 1.37
N CYS A 409 -34.80 17.81 2.07
CA CYS A 409 -33.69 18.77 2.13
C CYS A 409 -32.58 18.37 1.17
N TRP A 410 -31.81 19.34 0.69
CA TRP A 410 -30.76 19.16 -0.30
C TRP A 410 -29.39 19.19 0.36
N LEU A 411 -28.48 18.32 -0.05
CA LEU A 411 -27.08 18.41 0.38
C LEU A 411 -26.50 19.75 -0.09
N HIS A 412 -25.84 20.45 0.82
CA HIS A 412 -25.34 21.80 0.62
C HIS A 412 -23.91 21.95 1.11
N ALA A 413 -23.07 22.61 0.31
CA ALA A 413 -21.69 22.85 0.68
C ALA A 413 -21.48 24.23 1.32
N LEU A 414 -20.92 24.25 2.53
CA LEU A 414 -20.65 25.48 3.27
C LEU A 414 -19.33 26.11 2.78
N LYS A 415 -19.43 27.02 1.81
CA LYS A 415 -18.27 27.66 1.15
C LYS A 415 -17.35 28.43 2.11
N ASP A 416 -17.92 29.03 3.15
CA ASP A 416 -17.20 29.90 4.09
C ASP A 416 -16.75 29.18 5.38
N GLU A 417 -17.07 27.89 5.53
CA GLU A 417 -16.70 27.10 6.71
C GLU A 417 -15.67 26.02 6.37
N ASP A 418 -14.47 26.18 6.90
CA ASP A 418 -13.44 25.15 6.83
C ASP A 418 -13.79 23.96 7.74
N TYR A 419 -13.50 22.75 7.26
CA TYR A 419 -13.58 21.54 8.08
C TYR A 419 -12.23 21.31 8.78
N GLU A 420 -12.26 21.30 10.11
CA GLU A 420 -11.08 20.99 10.94
C GLU A 420 -11.05 19.50 11.27
N LYS A 421 -9.93 18.83 10.96
CA LYS A 421 -9.76 17.41 11.26
C LYS A 421 -9.65 17.17 12.76
N LYS A 422 -10.45 16.24 13.29
CA LYS A 422 -10.44 15.81 14.70
C LYS A 422 -9.08 15.30 15.15
N GLN A 423 -8.32 14.65 14.25
CA GLN A 423 -7.02 14.08 14.57
C GLN A 423 -5.99 15.12 15.06
N TYR A 424 -6.16 16.40 14.75
CA TYR A 424 -5.24 17.48 15.16
C TYR A 424 -5.69 18.26 16.40
N HIS A 425 -6.83 17.91 17.02
CA HIS A 425 -7.26 18.52 18.29
C HIS A 425 -6.61 17.92 19.54
N SER A 426 -5.77 16.88 19.39
CA SER A 426 -5.20 16.12 20.51
C SER A 426 -3.69 16.25 20.56
N THR A 427 -3.20 17.41 21.01
CA THR A 427 -2.02 17.62 21.87
C THR A 427 -1.45 19.03 21.65
N GLY A 428 -1.38 19.82 22.73
CA GLY A 428 -0.76 21.15 22.73
C GLY A 428 0.78 21.10 22.71
N THR A 429 1.38 20.17 21.96
CA THR A 429 2.83 19.98 21.89
C THR A 429 3.32 20.23 20.47
N GLU A 430 3.23 21.48 20.00
CA GLU A 430 3.82 21.87 18.72
C GLU A 430 5.29 21.45 18.63
N GLY A 431 5.62 20.52 17.73
CA GLY A 431 7.01 20.16 17.40
C GLY A 431 7.33 18.67 17.45
N THR A 432 6.42 17.81 17.90
CA THR A 432 6.66 16.35 17.96
C THR A 432 6.47 15.69 16.59
N MET A 433 7.00 14.47 16.38
CA MET A 433 6.77 13.73 15.13
C MET A 433 5.28 13.42 14.86
N GLN A 434 4.42 13.46 15.89
CA GLN A 434 2.99 13.17 15.79
C GLN A 434 2.20 14.32 15.14
N ASP A 435 2.70 15.56 15.23
CA ASP A 435 2.06 16.75 14.63
C ASP A 435 2.40 16.93 13.14
N LEU A 436 3.17 16.00 12.54
CA LEU A 436 3.52 16.09 11.13
C LEU A 436 2.27 15.90 10.26
N GLN A 437 1.75 17.01 9.74
CA GLN A 437 0.68 16.99 8.75
C GLN A 437 1.18 16.41 7.42
N TRP A 438 0.80 15.17 7.16
CA TRP A 438 1.05 14.49 5.88
C TRP A 438 0.04 14.91 4.80
N ASP A 439 -1.13 15.40 5.20
CA ASP A 439 -2.15 15.96 4.32
C ASP A 439 -2.39 17.44 4.62
N GLY A 440 -2.42 18.25 3.57
CA GLY A 440 -2.63 19.71 3.66
C GLY A 440 -3.59 20.19 2.57
N ALA A 441 -4.50 19.32 2.14
CA ALA A 441 -5.57 19.73 1.24
C ALA A 441 -6.58 20.58 2.02
N PRO A 442 -7.06 21.70 1.47
CA PRO A 442 -8.09 22.48 2.13
C PRO A 442 -9.41 21.70 2.16
N LEU A 443 -10.14 21.80 3.26
CA LEU A 443 -11.34 21.01 3.55
C LEU A 443 -12.51 21.95 3.84
N ARG A 444 -13.71 21.61 3.37
CA ARG A 444 -14.94 22.38 3.62
C ARG A 444 -15.99 21.53 4.29
N LYS A 445 -16.84 22.15 5.10
CA LYS A 445 -17.97 21.47 5.73
C LYS A 445 -19.12 21.24 4.74
N ILE A 446 -19.92 20.23 5.05
CA ILE A 446 -21.17 19.91 4.37
C ILE A 446 -22.32 20.03 5.36
N SER A 447 -23.45 20.54 4.91
CA SER A 447 -24.73 20.55 5.63
C SER A 447 -25.85 20.17 4.68
N ALA A 448 -27.10 20.38 5.11
CA ALA A 448 -28.22 20.39 4.21
C ALA A 448 -28.98 21.72 4.24
N SER A 449 -29.63 22.05 3.14
CA SER A 449 -30.50 23.21 2.94
C SER A 449 -31.93 22.76 2.67
N LYS A 450 -32.92 23.56 3.04
CA LYS A 450 -34.33 23.30 2.68
C LYS A 450 -34.63 23.64 1.21
N GLU A 451 -33.85 24.55 0.64
CA GLU A 451 -33.99 24.98 -0.75
C GLU A 451 -32.90 24.35 -1.60
N SER A 452 -33.25 24.01 -2.84
CA SER A 452 -32.28 23.49 -3.81
C SER A 452 -31.43 24.66 -4.33
N MET A 453 -30.16 24.71 -3.91
CA MET A 453 -29.23 25.73 -4.38
C MET A 453 -28.69 25.39 -5.76
N TYR A 454 -28.40 26.41 -6.57
CA TYR A 454 -27.94 26.24 -7.95
C TYR A 454 -26.45 25.86 -8.05
N ASP A 455 -25.67 26.17 -7.02
CA ASP A 455 -24.22 25.95 -6.95
C ASP A 455 -23.85 24.56 -6.39
N ASP A 456 -24.78 23.84 -5.77
CA ASP A 456 -24.61 22.46 -5.28
C ASP A 456 -24.76 21.40 -6.39
N ALA A 457 -24.00 21.54 -7.47
CA ALA A 457 -23.96 20.59 -8.57
C ALA A 457 -22.84 19.55 -8.37
N TYR A 458 -23.21 18.27 -8.28
CA TYR A 458 -22.30 17.14 -8.13
C TYR A 458 -22.14 16.39 -9.45
N THR A 459 -20.91 16.09 -9.82
CA THR A 459 -20.60 15.20 -10.95
C THR A 459 -20.51 13.78 -10.46
N ILE A 460 -21.23 12.87 -11.10
CA ILE A 460 -21.20 11.44 -10.79
C ILE A 460 -20.08 10.80 -11.62
N GLN A 461 -18.92 10.54 -11.02
CA GLN A 461 -17.78 9.96 -11.73
C GLN A 461 -17.66 8.46 -11.40
N LEU A 462 -17.77 7.59 -12.40
CA LEU A 462 -17.62 6.15 -12.19
C LEU A 462 -16.16 5.79 -11.89
N VAL A 463 -15.92 4.87 -10.96
CA VAL A 463 -14.59 4.31 -10.68
C VAL A 463 -14.32 3.15 -11.63
N GLU A 464 -13.12 3.13 -12.24
CA GLU A 464 -12.73 2.04 -13.14
C GLU A 464 -12.62 0.69 -12.40
N GLU A 465 -12.97 -0.40 -13.08
CA GLU A 465 -12.95 -1.75 -12.49
C GLU A 465 -11.56 -2.12 -11.93
N THR A 466 -10.49 -1.69 -12.59
CA THR A 466 -9.10 -1.90 -12.14
C THR A 466 -8.81 -1.25 -10.79
N ASP A 467 -9.34 -0.04 -10.55
CA ASP A 467 -9.20 0.68 -9.29
C ASP A 467 -10.06 0.05 -8.19
N VAL A 468 -11.25 -0.43 -8.52
CA VAL A 468 -12.13 -1.15 -7.58
C VAL A 468 -11.49 -2.47 -7.15
N LEU A 469 -10.93 -3.25 -8.09
CA LEU A 469 -10.20 -4.48 -7.78
C LEU A 469 -8.95 -4.20 -6.95
N ALA A 470 -8.24 -3.11 -7.24
CA ALA A 470 -7.10 -2.66 -6.45
C ALA A 470 -7.54 -2.33 -5.00
N PHE A 471 -8.66 -1.64 -4.83
CA PHE A 471 -9.26 -1.37 -3.52
C PHE A 471 -9.65 -2.66 -2.80
N ASN A 472 -10.39 -3.56 -3.47
CA ASN A 472 -10.87 -4.83 -2.91
C ASN A 472 -9.72 -5.75 -2.48
N PHE A 473 -8.60 -5.73 -3.19
CA PHE A 473 -7.39 -6.45 -2.79
C PHE A 473 -6.91 -5.98 -1.41
N VAL A 474 -6.69 -4.68 -1.24
CA VAL A 474 -6.21 -4.10 0.03
C VAL A 474 -7.26 -4.26 1.13
N ALA A 475 -8.54 -4.06 0.80
CA ALA A 475 -9.67 -4.28 1.69
C ALA A 475 -9.69 -5.73 2.21
N GLY A 476 -9.42 -6.72 1.35
CA GLY A 476 -9.37 -8.12 1.76
C GLY A 476 -8.17 -8.50 2.62
N MET A 477 -7.15 -7.63 2.74
CA MET A 477 -6.02 -7.82 3.65
C MET A 477 -6.30 -7.29 5.07
N VAL A 478 -7.24 -6.36 5.21
CA VAL A 478 -7.58 -5.73 6.50
C VAL A 478 -8.13 -6.76 7.51
N PRO A 479 -9.16 -7.57 7.19
CA PRO A 479 -9.64 -8.61 8.12
C PRO A 479 -8.55 -9.62 8.48
N PHE A 480 -7.69 -9.98 7.52
CA PHE A 480 -6.57 -10.89 7.77
C PHE A 480 -5.62 -10.33 8.84
N LEU A 481 -5.20 -9.06 8.71
CA LEU A 481 -4.31 -8.41 9.69
C LEU A 481 -4.99 -8.25 11.05
N PHE A 482 -6.27 -7.87 11.08
CA PHE A 482 -7.03 -7.78 12.33
C PHE A 482 -7.07 -9.13 13.06
N ASN A 483 -7.42 -10.21 12.36
CA ASN A 483 -7.45 -11.55 12.93
C ASN A 483 -6.07 -11.99 13.43
N LEU A 484 -5.00 -11.69 12.68
CA LEU A 484 -3.63 -11.97 13.10
C LEU A 484 -3.27 -11.23 14.40
N ILE A 485 -3.63 -9.95 14.52
CA ILE A 485 -3.38 -9.15 15.74
C ILE A 485 -4.17 -9.72 16.92
N GLN A 486 -5.43 -10.14 16.71
CA GLN A 486 -6.23 -10.76 17.77
C GLN A 486 -5.68 -12.12 18.20
N ASP A 487 -5.29 -13.00 17.24
CA ASP A 487 -4.63 -14.28 17.52
C ASP A 487 -3.39 -14.12 18.42
N GLN A 488 -2.63 -13.03 18.22
CA GLN A 488 -1.48 -12.70 19.06
C GLN A 488 -1.87 -12.26 20.47
N ARG A 489 -2.96 -11.50 20.61
CA ARG A 489 -3.47 -11.05 21.89
C ARG A 489 -4.17 -12.15 22.69
N SER A 490 -4.74 -13.14 22.01
CA SER A 490 -5.51 -14.24 22.61
C SER A 490 -4.68 -15.51 22.86
N ASP A 491 -3.36 -15.42 22.85
CA ASP A 491 -2.44 -16.55 23.12
C ASP A 491 -2.69 -17.82 22.28
N THR A 492 -3.13 -17.63 21.04
CA THR A 492 -3.37 -18.76 20.13
C THR A 492 -2.04 -19.34 19.63
N PRO A 493 -1.86 -20.68 19.62
CA PRO A 493 -0.59 -21.30 19.26
C PRO A 493 -0.23 -21.07 17.80
N PHE A 494 1.05 -20.78 17.56
CA PHE A 494 1.57 -20.34 16.27
C PHE A 494 2.35 -21.46 15.57
N THR A 495 1.67 -22.19 14.69
CA THR A 495 2.27 -23.32 13.96
C THR A 495 3.12 -22.86 12.77
N ALA A 496 4.09 -23.68 12.36
CA ALA A 496 4.90 -23.42 11.17
C ALA A 496 4.05 -23.24 9.89
N ARG A 497 2.92 -23.95 9.80
CA ARG A 497 1.96 -23.81 8.69
C ARG A 497 1.31 -22.42 8.68
N LYS A 498 0.75 -21.99 9.82
CA LYS A 498 0.18 -20.63 9.95
C LYS A 498 1.22 -19.55 9.62
N THR A 499 2.45 -19.74 10.11
CA THR A 499 3.58 -18.85 9.81
C THR A 499 3.81 -18.72 8.31
N HIS A 500 3.86 -19.84 7.59
CA HIS A 500 4.05 -19.83 6.14
C HIS A 500 2.90 -19.13 5.40
N GLU A 501 1.65 -19.37 5.81
CA GLU A 501 0.46 -18.72 5.25
C GLU A 501 0.48 -17.19 5.47
N ILE A 502 0.99 -16.74 6.63
CA ILE A 502 1.12 -15.32 6.97
C ILE A 502 2.25 -14.68 6.16
N LEU A 503 3.42 -15.31 6.10
CA LEU A 503 4.56 -14.81 5.31
C LEU A 503 4.20 -14.70 3.83
N ALA A 504 3.48 -15.68 3.27
CA ALA A 504 3.01 -15.61 1.90
C ALA A 504 2.05 -14.41 1.69
N THR A 505 1.13 -14.16 2.63
CA THR A 505 0.22 -13.00 2.55
C THR A 505 0.96 -11.67 2.63
N LEU A 506 1.94 -11.53 3.54
CA LEU A 506 2.75 -10.31 3.66
C LEU A 506 3.58 -10.07 2.38
N ARG A 507 4.13 -11.13 1.78
CA ARG A 507 4.81 -11.05 0.48
C ARG A 507 3.90 -10.64 -0.65
N GLU A 508 2.64 -11.08 -0.65
CA GLU A 508 1.64 -10.60 -1.61
C GLU A 508 1.40 -9.11 -1.48
N ILE A 509 1.34 -8.57 -0.25
CA ILE A 509 1.25 -7.12 -0.02
C ILE A 509 2.50 -6.41 -0.56
N LYS A 510 3.70 -6.94 -0.30
CA LYS A 510 4.97 -6.41 -0.83
C LYS A 510 4.97 -6.36 -2.36
N VAL A 511 4.64 -7.46 -3.02
CA VAL A 511 4.55 -7.57 -4.49
C VAL A 511 3.47 -6.65 -5.05
N TYR A 512 2.35 -6.48 -4.34
CA TYR A 512 1.30 -5.55 -4.73
C TYR A 512 1.78 -4.10 -4.71
N ILE A 513 2.58 -3.68 -3.71
CA ILE A 513 3.16 -2.33 -3.62
C ILE A 513 4.16 -2.07 -4.76
N THR A 514 5.01 -3.07 -5.06
CA THR A 514 6.06 -2.98 -6.08
C THR A 514 5.88 -4.03 -7.19
N PRO A 515 4.86 -3.89 -8.06
CA PRO A 515 4.70 -4.80 -9.20
C PRO A 515 5.97 -4.76 -10.06
N ASP A 516 6.52 -5.93 -10.37
CA ASP A 516 7.79 -6.09 -11.12
C ASP A 516 8.98 -5.31 -10.53
N GLY A 517 8.95 -5.05 -9.21
CA GLY A 517 10.01 -4.30 -8.50
C GLY A 517 9.89 -2.78 -8.58
N VAL A 518 8.85 -2.24 -9.22
CA VAL A 518 8.66 -0.78 -9.39
C VAL A 518 7.56 -0.28 -8.45
N PRO A 519 7.81 0.75 -7.61
CA PRO A 519 6.82 1.24 -6.65
C PRO A 519 5.63 1.91 -7.34
N ASN A 520 4.41 1.46 -7.01
CA ASN A 520 3.17 2.07 -7.49
C ASN A 520 2.57 3.02 -6.44
N LYS A 521 2.55 4.32 -6.75
CA LYS A 521 2.12 5.38 -5.82
C LYS A 521 0.63 5.32 -5.46
N ASP A 522 -0.23 4.89 -6.38
CA ASP A 522 -1.68 4.79 -6.13
C ASP A 522 -1.99 3.60 -5.22
N ARG A 523 -1.32 2.46 -5.42
CA ARG A 523 -1.40 1.31 -4.51
C ARG A 523 -0.90 1.64 -3.13
N GLN A 524 0.27 2.30 -3.01
CA GLN A 524 0.76 2.79 -1.71
C GLN A 524 -0.26 3.72 -1.04
N LYS A 525 -0.86 4.65 -1.78
CA LYS A 525 -1.90 5.56 -1.27
C LYS A 525 -3.13 4.79 -0.74
N LEU A 526 -3.54 3.71 -1.41
CA LEU A 526 -4.63 2.84 -0.93
C LEU A 526 -4.28 2.15 0.40
N LEU A 527 -3.06 1.63 0.57
CA LEU A 527 -2.63 1.06 1.86
C LEU A 527 -2.72 2.07 3.01
N ARG A 528 -2.42 3.35 2.74
CA ARG A 528 -2.62 4.43 3.72
C ARG A 528 -4.09 4.71 3.97
N ASN A 529 -4.91 4.82 2.91
CA ASN A 529 -6.35 5.09 3.04
C ASN A 529 -7.09 4.01 3.83
N LEU A 530 -6.74 2.74 3.62
CA LEU A 530 -7.28 1.57 4.35
C LEU A 530 -6.52 1.27 5.66
N ARG A 531 -5.64 2.16 6.11
CA ARG A 531 -4.90 2.05 7.38
C ARG A 531 -4.14 0.73 7.59
N VAL A 532 -3.80 0.04 6.49
CA VAL A 532 -3.01 -1.20 6.52
C VAL A 532 -1.65 -0.98 7.18
N ILE A 533 -1.06 0.20 6.98
CA ILE A 533 0.21 0.59 7.62
C ILE A 533 0.05 0.70 9.14
N ASP A 534 -1.05 1.26 9.64
CA ASP A 534 -1.29 1.32 11.10
C ASP A 534 -1.53 -0.09 11.67
N LEU A 535 -2.19 -0.98 10.92
CA LEU A 535 -2.39 -2.38 11.32
C LEU A 535 -1.06 -3.15 11.37
N LEU A 536 -0.17 -2.95 10.41
CA LEU A 536 1.18 -3.53 10.43
C LEU A 536 1.99 -3.04 11.64
N VAL A 537 1.90 -1.75 11.98
CA VAL A 537 2.55 -1.23 13.19
C VAL A 537 1.91 -1.80 14.46
N LYS A 538 0.57 -1.92 14.52
CA LYS A 538 -0.13 -2.59 15.64
C LYS A 538 0.29 -4.06 15.79
N LEU A 539 0.55 -4.75 14.68
CA LEU A 539 1.11 -6.11 14.69
C LEU A 539 2.52 -6.14 15.29
N LEU A 540 3.39 -5.20 14.90
CA LEU A 540 4.75 -5.08 15.43
C LEU A 540 4.78 -4.68 16.91
N GLN A 541 3.73 -4.00 17.39
CA GLN A 541 3.56 -3.66 18.81
C GLN A 541 3.16 -4.86 19.68
N CYS A 542 2.80 -6.00 19.09
CA CYS A 542 2.52 -7.21 19.86
C CYS A 542 3.81 -7.72 20.53
N PRO A 543 3.73 -8.15 21.81
CA PRO A 543 4.91 -8.62 22.53
C PRO A 543 5.45 -9.92 21.94
N LEU A 544 6.78 -10.02 21.81
CA LEU A 544 7.45 -11.28 21.51
C LEU A 544 7.47 -12.13 22.79
N ARG A 545 6.74 -13.27 22.79
CA ARG A 545 6.71 -14.19 23.94
C ARG A 545 8.08 -14.80 24.22
N SER A 546 8.31 -15.20 25.48
CA SER A 546 9.58 -15.78 25.95
C SER A 546 9.88 -17.15 25.32
N GLU A 547 11.17 -17.40 25.13
CA GLU A 547 11.87 -18.55 24.52
C GLU A 547 11.01 -19.78 24.16
N SER A 548 10.50 -19.79 22.93
CA SER A 548 9.80 -20.91 22.30
C SER A 548 9.95 -20.87 20.78
N ASP A 549 9.68 -21.98 20.09
CA ASP A 549 9.64 -22.03 18.62
C ASP A 549 8.64 -21.00 18.02
N GLU A 550 7.61 -20.62 18.77
CA GLU A 550 6.66 -19.58 18.38
C GLU A 550 7.33 -18.21 18.25
N GLN A 551 8.32 -17.91 19.08
CA GLN A 551 9.09 -16.67 19.00
C GLN A 551 9.87 -16.60 17.68
N HIS A 552 10.50 -17.70 17.27
CA HIS A 552 11.22 -17.74 16.00
C HIS A 552 10.29 -17.51 14.81
N HIS A 553 9.09 -18.11 14.83
CA HIS A 553 8.07 -17.87 13.83
C HIS A 553 7.62 -16.40 13.81
N MET A 554 7.40 -15.78 14.97
CA MET A 554 6.97 -14.39 15.07
C MET A 554 8.04 -13.41 14.58
N ILE A 555 9.31 -13.66 14.92
CA ILE A 555 10.44 -12.86 14.42
C ILE A 555 10.46 -12.84 12.88
N ARG A 556 10.18 -13.99 12.23
CA ARG A 556 10.09 -14.06 10.76
C ARG A 556 8.93 -13.22 10.22
N VAL A 557 7.77 -13.25 10.88
CA VAL A 557 6.61 -12.42 10.53
C VAL A 557 6.93 -10.94 10.68
N PHE A 558 7.61 -10.54 11.76
CA PHE A 558 8.01 -9.15 12.00
C PHE A 558 9.01 -8.66 10.95
N LYS A 559 10.03 -9.47 10.60
CA LYS A 559 10.96 -9.14 9.52
C LYS A 559 10.23 -8.89 8.19
N GLU A 560 9.31 -9.78 7.82
CA GLU A 560 8.53 -9.61 6.59
C GLU A 560 7.58 -8.39 6.68
N ALA A 561 7.02 -8.08 7.86
CA ALA A 561 6.23 -6.86 8.05
C ALA A 561 7.08 -5.59 7.88
N TYR A 562 8.31 -5.55 8.38
CA TYR A 562 9.25 -4.46 8.13
C TYR A 562 9.62 -4.34 6.65
N ASP A 563 9.80 -5.47 5.95
CA ASP A 563 10.04 -5.47 4.51
C ASP A 563 8.85 -4.86 3.72
N VAL A 564 7.61 -5.13 4.15
CA VAL A 564 6.41 -4.48 3.57
C VAL A 564 6.43 -2.98 3.82
N LEU A 565 6.76 -2.54 5.06
CA LEU A 565 6.87 -1.12 5.40
C LEU A 565 7.98 -0.42 4.60
N HIS A 566 9.12 -1.08 4.43
CA HIS A 566 10.21 -0.60 3.58
C HIS A 566 9.75 -0.45 2.12
N ALA A 567 9.08 -1.47 1.55
CA ALA A 567 8.53 -1.39 0.19
C ALA A 567 7.50 -0.25 0.02
N TYR A 568 6.69 0.03 1.05
CA TYR A 568 5.75 1.16 1.07
C TYR A 568 6.45 2.54 1.03
N MET A 569 7.69 2.61 1.52
CA MET A 569 8.50 3.83 1.56
C MET A 569 9.25 4.11 0.25
N LEU A 570 9.44 3.11 -0.60
CA LEU A 570 10.08 3.25 -1.91
C LEU A 570 9.34 4.24 -2.83
N GLY A 571 10.06 4.86 -3.77
CA GLY A 571 9.48 5.77 -4.77
C GLY A 571 9.35 7.23 -4.32
N LYS A 572 10.08 7.63 -3.27
CA LYS A 572 10.23 9.02 -2.77
C LYS A 572 8.89 9.72 -2.47
N SER A 573 7.95 9.02 -1.85
CA SER A 573 6.65 9.62 -1.48
C SER A 573 6.73 10.38 -0.15
N ARG A 574 6.78 11.72 -0.22
CA ARG A 574 6.77 12.61 0.97
C ARG A 574 5.57 12.35 1.88
N LYS A 575 4.38 12.14 1.31
CA LYS A 575 3.16 11.88 2.12
C LYS A 575 3.23 10.55 2.86
N ASN A 576 3.83 9.52 2.27
CA ASN A 576 3.96 8.21 2.93
C ASN A 576 4.93 8.31 4.11
N ALA A 577 6.04 9.04 3.92
CA ALA A 577 7.03 9.26 4.96
C ALA A 577 6.47 10.04 6.15
N LEU A 578 5.78 11.15 5.89
CA LEU A 578 5.15 11.93 6.96
C LEU A 578 4.06 11.13 7.68
N TYR A 579 3.35 10.24 6.98
CA TYR A 579 2.33 9.39 7.59
C TYR A 579 2.90 8.40 8.61
N ILE A 580 4.05 7.79 8.29
CA ILE A 580 4.67 6.77 9.15
C ILE A 580 5.61 7.39 10.21
N ALA A 581 6.09 8.62 10.01
CA ALA A 581 7.01 9.31 10.92
C ALA A 581 6.50 9.40 12.37
N LYS A 582 5.18 9.43 12.59
CA LYS A 582 4.55 9.39 13.92
C LYS A 582 4.91 8.14 14.75
N TYR A 583 5.47 7.10 14.13
CA TYR A 583 5.87 5.85 14.78
C TYR A 583 7.39 5.71 14.98
N ILE A 584 8.19 6.74 14.68
CA ILE A 584 9.66 6.63 14.74
C ILE A 584 10.18 6.24 16.12
N ASP A 585 9.61 6.80 17.19
CA ASP A 585 10.00 6.50 18.57
C ASP A 585 9.70 5.03 18.91
N PHE A 586 8.59 4.49 18.41
CA PHE A 586 8.28 3.07 18.53
C PHE A 586 9.31 2.22 17.79
N PHE A 587 9.67 2.56 16.55
CA PHE A 587 10.66 1.78 15.80
C PHE A 587 12.03 1.78 16.48
N GLN A 588 12.39 2.84 17.20
CA GLN A 588 13.63 2.87 17.97
C GLN A 588 13.66 1.81 19.08
N THR A 589 12.54 1.54 19.74
CA THR A 589 12.47 0.47 20.76
C THR A 589 12.65 -0.93 20.16
N GLN A 590 12.59 -1.06 18.83
CA GLN A 590 12.65 -2.34 18.13
C GLN A 590 14.08 -2.73 17.75
N PHE A 591 15.04 -1.80 17.81
CA PHE A 591 16.44 -2.08 17.50
C PHE A 591 17.09 -3.09 18.44
N THR A 592 16.76 -3.01 19.73
CA THR A 592 17.31 -3.87 20.77
C THR A 592 16.58 -5.21 20.90
N GLN A 593 15.55 -5.44 20.07
CA GLN A 593 14.83 -6.72 20.07
C GLN A 593 15.68 -7.85 19.50
N ARG A 594 15.52 -9.04 20.08
CA ARG A 594 16.24 -10.26 19.68
C ARG A 594 15.85 -10.70 18.26
N GLY A 595 16.75 -11.44 17.60
CA GLY A 595 16.45 -12.13 16.33
C GLY A 595 16.84 -11.39 15.05
N GLY A 596 17.63 -10.31 15.15
CA GLY A 596 18.12 -9.56 13.98
C GLY A 596 17.04 -8.73 13.27
N ILE A 597 16.00 -8.31 14.01
CA ILE A 597 14.96 -7.38 13.53
C ILE A 597 15.54 -5.98 13.33
N GLY A 598 16.52 -5.58 14.16
CA GLY A 598 17.12 -4.25 14.13
C GLY A 598 17.70 -3.84 12.78
N LEU A 599 18.20 -4.78 11.97
CA LEU A 599 18.70 -4.47 10.62
C LEU A 599 17.56 -4.07 9.66
N ASN A 600 16.44 -4.80 9.66
CA ASN A 600 15.25 -4.45 8.87
C ASN A 600 14.68 -3.09 9.31
N VAL A 601 14.68 -2.81 10.63
CA VAL A 601 14.28 -1.50 11.18
C VAL A 601 15.21 -0.40 10.67
N ALA A 602 16.53 -0.61 10.73
CA ALA A 602 17.52 0.35 10.26
C ALA A 602 17.29 0.71 8.79
N GLN A 603 17.20 -0.30 7.92
CA GLN A 603 16.95 -0.10 6.49
C GLN A 603 15.66 0.69 6.22
N MET A 604 14.58 0.36 6.95
CA MET A 604 13.31 1.08 6.84
C MET A 604 13.40 2.54 7.32
N ILE A 605 14.11 2.81 8.43
CA ILE A 605 14.30 4.18 8.94
C ILE A 605 15.22 4.99 8.02
N VAL A 606 16.27 4.41 7.44
CA VAL A 606 17.11 5.08 6.43
C VAL A 606 16.23 5.59 5.30
N GLU A 607 15.40 4.72 4.72
CA GLU A 607 14.48 5.12 3.67
C GLU A 607 13.40 6.09 4.17
N LEU A 608 12.97 6.03 5.42
CA LEU A 608 12.05 6.99 6.04
C LEU A 608 12.64 8.40 6.09
N VAL A 609 13.91 8.54 6.43
CA VAL A 609 14.57 9.82 6.73
C VAL A 609 15.22 10.44 5.49
N ARG A 610 15.74 9.62 4.56
CA ARG A 610 16.43 10.05 3.33
C ARG A 610 15.68 11.16 2.60
N ASP A 611 16.37 12.27 2.36
CA ASP A 611 15.91 13.46 1.62
C ASP A 611 14.57 14.05 2.12
N LYS A 612 14.26 13.92 3.42
CA LYS A 612 13.02 14.47 4.00
C LYS A 612 13.30 15.42 5.15
N ARG A 613 13.63 16.66 4.80
CA ARG A 613 14.02 17.72 5.73
C ARG A 613 13.07 17.88 6.93
N LYS A 614 11.75 17.88 6.70
CA LYS A 614 10.73 17.98 7.76
C LYS A 614 10.81 16.89 8.84
N ILE A 615 11.29 15.70 8.48
CA ILE A 615 11.51 14.60 9.42
C ILE A 615 12.86 14.82 10.11
N VAL A 616 13.92 15.09 9.34
CA VAL A 616 15.26 15.29 9.89
C VAL A 616 15.30 16.41 10.94
N ASP A 617 14.62 17.53 10.69
CA ASP A 617 14.57 18.67 11.62
C ASP A 617 13.89 18.33 12.96
N ARG A 618 13.11 17.24 13.04
CA ARG A 618 12.45 16.76 14.27
C ARG A 618 13.21 15.62 14.96
N ILE A 619 14.31 15.15 14.39
CA ILE A 619 15.15 14.13 15.02
C ILE A 619 15.98 14.79 16.11
N THR A 620 15.82 14.31 17.34
CA THR A 620 16.50 14.85 18.53
C THR A 620 17.91 14.28 18.66
N GLN A 621 18.76 14.91 19.48
CA GLN A 621 20.07 14.37 19.82
C GLN A 621 19.98 13.00 20.51
N GLN A 622 18.97 12.78 21.34
CA GLN A 622 18.72 11.47 21.99
C GLN A 622 18.50 10.34 20.97
N HIS A 623 17.84 10.65 19.84
CA HIS A 623 17.71 9.68 18.75
C HIS A 623 19.07 9.33 18.13
N ILE A 624 19.93 10.33 17.92
CA ILE A 624 21.28 10.15 17.39
C ILE A 624 22.14 9.33 18.36
N GLU A 625 22.10 9.62 19.65
CA GLU A 625 22.82 8.86 20.68
C GLU A 625 22.42 7.38 20.67
N THR A 626 21.12 7.10 20.52
CA THR A 626 20.61 5.73 20.43
C THR A 626 21.20 5.01 19.20
N PHE A 627 21.28 5.67 18.04
CA PHE A 627 21.89 5.09 16.84
C PHE A 627 23.38 4.80 17.02
N ILE A 628 24.12 5.70 17.66
CA ILE A 628 25.55 5.51 17.95
C ILE A 628 25.76 4.36 18.95
N GLN A 629 24.92 4.26 19.99
CA GLN A 629 24.97 3.14 20.94
C GLN A 629 24.71 1.79 20.25
N LEU A 630 23.79 1.74 19.28
CA LEU A 630 23.52 0.53 18.51
C LEU A 630 24.70 0.13 17.62
N LEU A 631 25.32 1.11 16.94
CA LEU A 631 26.53 0.90 16.15
C LEU A 631 27.68 0.32 17.01
N ARG A 632 27.81 0.80 18.25
CA ARG A 632 28.82 0.29 19.20
C ARG A 632 28.56 -1.16 19.61
N ASN A 633 27.29 -1.51 19.84
CA ASN A 633 26.93 -2.86 20.27
C ASN A 633 26.94 -3.87 19.11
N ASN A 634 26.69 -3.41 17.88
CA ASN A 634 26.65 -4.23 16.67
C ASN A 634 27.16 -3.41 15.46
N PRO A 635 28.42 -3.58 15.04
CA PRO A 635 29.02 -2.81 13.96
C PRO A 635 28.44 -3.25 12.61
N SER A 636 27.35 -2.58 12.19
CA SER A 636 26.69 -2.82 10.90
C SER A 636 26.60 -1.54 10.08
N TYR A 637 26.89 -1.64 8.78
CA TYR A 637 26.85 -0.50 7.85
C TYR A 637 25.46 0.17 7.77
N HIS A 638 24.39 -0.57 8.06
CA HIS A 638 23.02 -0.03 8.11
C HIS A 638 22.86 1.09 9.14
N PHE A 639 23.62 1.06 10.24
CA PHE A 639 23.60 2.13 11.24
C PHE A 639 24.44 3.34 10.80
N LEU A 640 25.49 3.12 9.99
CA LEU A 640 26.23 4.22 9.35
C LEU A 640 25.34 4.95 8.33
N ASP A 641 24.53 4.21 7.57
CA ASP A 641 23.53 4.80 6.67
C ASP A 641 22.53 5.70 7.39
N LEU A 642 22.09 5.30 8.59
CA LEU A 642 21.21 6.13 9.42
C LEU A 642 21.88 7.45 9.80
N LEU A 643 23.16 7.42 10.20
CA LEU A 643 23.91 8.64 10.51
C LEU A 643 24.16 9.48 9.25
N HIS A 644 24.40 8.84 8.12
CA HIS A 644 24.64 9.52 6.83
C HIS A 644 23.44 10.35 6.39
N VAL A 645 22.22 9.78 6.42
CA VAL A 645 21.01 10.51 6.01
C VAL A 645 20.63 11.69 6.94
N LEU A 646 21.25 11.75 8.14
CA LEU A 646 21.08 12.87 9.07
C LEU A 646 22.08 14.00 8.85
N CYS A 647 23.17 13.74 8.12
CA CYS A 647 24.23 14.72 7.84
C CYS A 647 23.94 15.53 6.58
N VAL A 648 23.37 14.90 5.54
CA VAL A 648 23.05 15.54 4.26
C VAL A 648 21.63 15.18 3.86
N CYS A 649 20.82 16.18 3.52
CA CYS A 649 19.42 16.01 3.15
C CYS A 649 19.10 16.83 1.89
N ASP A 650 18.67 16.17 0.82
CA ASP A 650 18.33 16.79 -0.47
C ASP A 650 19.48 17.66 -1.03
N GLY A 651 20.72 17.17 -0.89
CA GLY A 651 21.93 17.88 -1.32
C GLY A 651 22.33 19.07 -0.43
N VAL A 652 21.70 19.24 0.73
CA VAL A 652 22.00 20.32 1.69
C VAL A 652 22.59 19.74 2.97
N ALA A 653 23.69 20.33 3.45
CA ALA A 653 24.32 19.96 4.71
C ALA A 653 23.41 20.23 5.93
N ILE A 654 23.59 19.46 7.00
CA ILE A 654 22.97 19.68 8.30
C ILE A 654 24.07 19.86 9.36
N PRO A 655 24.65 21.07 9.47
CA PRO A 655 25.86 21.31 10.26
C PRO A 655 25.75 20.87 11.71
N ASN A 656 24.62 21.16 12.37
CA ASN A 656 24.40 20.79 13.76
C ASN A 656 24.47 19.27 13.98
N ASN A 657 23.87 18.48 13.07
CA ASN A 657 23.91 17.03 13.14
C ASN A 657 25.31 16.51 12.82
N GLN A 658 25.96 17.03 11.78
CA GLN A 658 27.33 16.64 11.40
C GLN A 658 28.29 16.84 12.58
N THR A 659 28.32 18.03 13.17
CA THR A 659 29.20 18.38 14.30
C THR A 659 28.93 17.50 15.50
N TYR A 660 27.66 17.29 15.86
CA TYR A 660 27.30 16.45 17.00
C TYR A 660 27.64 14.97 16.80
N ILE A 661 27.38 14.42 15.61
CA ILE A 661 27.73 13.02 15.29
C ILE A 661 29.25 12.84 15.31
N VAL A 662 30.03 13.78 14.77
CA VAL A 662 31.50 13.75 14.83
C VAL A 662 31.99 13.78 16.27
N GLU A 663 31.45 14.67 17.10
CA GLU A 663 31.83 14.78 18.50
C GLU A 663 31.54 13.47 19.27
N GLN A 664 30.35 12.89 19.10
CA GLN A 664 30.01 11.66 19.80
C GLN A 664 30.72 10.44 19.23
N TRP A 665 30.64 10.20 17.93
CA TRP A 665 31.16 8.96 17.34
C TRP A 665 32.68 8.97 17.19
N LEU A 666 33.27 10.00 16.57
CA LEU A 666 34.71 10.03 16.30
C LEU A 666 35.52 10.39 17.55
N ARG A 667 35.05 11.26 18.45
CA ARG A 667 35.82 11.59 19.66
C ARG A 667 35.57 10.64 20.83
N ASN A 668 34.30 10.34 21.14
CA ASN A 668 33.96 9.59 22.35
C ASN A 668 33.91 8.05 22.15
N TYR A 669 33.58 7.56 20.95
CA TYR A 669 33.33 6.13 20.67
C TYR A 669 34.22 5.55 19.55
N ARG A 670 35.53 5.80 19.66
CA ARG A 670 36.56 5.39 18.69
C ARG A 670 36.68 3.88 18.49
N ASP A 671 36.22 3.08 19.46
CA ASP A 671 36.20 1.62 19.41
C ASP A 671 35.36 1.04 18.27
N SER A 672 34.44 1.83 17.71
CA SER A 672 33.53 1.43 16.63
C SER A 672 33.95 1.90 15.22
N VAL A 673 35.15 2.47 15.07
CA VAL A 673 35.65 3.05 13.81
C VAL A 673 36.77 2.19 13.24
N TYR A 674 36.71 1.87 11.95
CA TYR A 674 37.82 1.21 11.28
C TYR A 674 38.98 2.18 11.09
N LEU A 675 40.16 1.80 11.58
CA LEU A 675 41.35 2.63 11.54
C LEU A 675 42.16 2.32 10.28
N MET A 676 42.74 3.36 9.68
CA MET A 676 43.68 3.22 8.57
C MET A 676 45.01 3.85 8.94
N ASP A 677 46.10 3.17 8.60
CA ASP A 677 47.45 3.71 8.79
C ASP A 677 48.40 3.10 7.75
N ARG A 678 49.53 3.77 7.54
CA ARG A 678 50.55 3.36 6.57
C ARG A 678 51.45 2.33 7.20
N GLY A 679 51.90 1.37 6.40
CA GLY A 679 52.75 0.29 6.89
C GLY A 679 53.99 0.76 7.63
N GLN A 680 54.62 1.87 7.22
CA GLN A 680 55.77 2.43 7.96
C GLN A 680 55.46 2.84 9.41
N ASN A 681 54.23 3.27 9.71
CA ASN A 681 53.81 3.71 11.04
C ASN A 681 53.48 2.54 11.97
N ILE A 682 53.13 1.38 11.39
CA ILE A 682 52.72 0.17 12.10
C ILE A 682 53.70 -1.01 11.93
N HIS A 683 54.94 -0.74 11.55
CA HIS A 683 56.00 -1.74 11.33
C HIS A 683 55.66 -2.83 10.29
N LYS A 684 54.89 -2.48 9.26
CA LYS A 684 54.57 -3.31 8.08
C LYS A 684 55.24 -2.76 6.80
N ARG A 685 54.89 -3.33 5.64
CA ARG A 685 55.50 -2.94 4.35
C ARG A 685 55.23 -1.46 4.06
N PRO A 686 56.26 -0.65 3.77
CA PRO A 686 56.07 0.77 3.51
C PRO A 686 55.27 1.00 2.23
N ASN A 687 54.65 2.18 2.11
CA ASN A 687 53.84 2.62 0.96
C ASN A 687 52.60 1.76 0.68
N ILE A 688 52.13 1.01 1.69
CA ILE A 688 50.86 0.28 1.65
C ILE A 688 50.00 0.78 2.81
N VAL A 689 48.73 1.07 2.53
CA VAL A 689 47.73 1.39 3.55
C VAL A 689 47.17 0.11 4.11
N TYR A 690 47.11 0.03 5.43
CA TYR A 690 46.54 -1.07 6.19
C TYR A 690 45.28 -0.60 6.91
N ILE A 691 44.34 -1.52 7.08
CA ILE A 691 43.09 -1.32 7.81
C ILE A 691 43.07 -2.20 9.06
N SER A 692 42.57 -1.65 10.17
CA SER A 692 42.31 -2.38 11.41
C SER A 692 40.84 -2.25 11.80
N THR A 693 40.20 -3.40 12.01
CA THR A 693 38.79 -3.51 12.43
C THR A 693 38.63 -3.72 13.93
N ASP A 694 39.72 -3.94 14.65
CA ASP A 694 39.76 -4.31 16.07
C ASP A 694 40.56 -3.29 16.91
N ASN A 695 40.41 -2.00 16.59
CA ASN A 695 41.01 -0.88 17.30
C ASN A 695 42.55 -0.93 17.37
N GLY A 696 43.19 -1.36 16.28
CA GLY A 696 44.64 -1.33 16.09
C GLY A 696 45.38 -2.61 16.49
N ASN A 697 44.67 -3.68 16.87
CA ASN A 697 45.30 -4.94 17.29
C ASN A 697 45.79 -5.75 16.08
N ASN A 698 44.98 -5.87 15.03
CA ASN A 698 45.31 -6.53 13.78
C ASN A 698 45.17 -5.56 12.60
N TRP A 699 46.12 -5.67 11.67
CA TRP A 699 46.21 -4.81 10.50
C TRP A 699 46.24 -5.65 9.22
N ILE A 700 45.28 -5.47 8.33
CA ILE A 700 45.17 -6.16 7.05
C ILE A 700 45.50 -5.17 5.93
N ALA A 701 46.19 -5.59 4.87
CA ALA A 701 46.49 -4.67 3.77
C ALA A 701 45.20 -4.30 3.05
N LEU A 702 44.97 -3.01 2.78
CA LEU A 702 43.70 -2.52 2.26
C LEU A 702 43.29 -3.21 0.95
N HIS A 703 44.25 -3.47 0.06
CA HIS A 703 44.00 -4.17 -1.21
C HIS A 703 43.58 -5.64 -1.01
N GLN A 704 44.01 -6.31 0.05
CA GLN A 704 43.58 -7.67 0.37
C GLN A 704 42.21 -7.70 1.05
N PHE A 705 41.88 -6.64 1.80
CA PHE A 705 40.61 -6.51 2.51
C PHE A 705 39.43 -6.27 1.55
N VAL A 706 39.65 -5.50 0.48
CA VAL A 706 38.59 -5.16 -0.50
C VAL A 706 38.54 -6.07 -1.73
N ASP A 707 39.53 -6.97 -1.90
CA ASP A 707 39.58 -7.90 -3.04
C ASP A 707 38.65 -9.10 -2.81
N THR A 708 37.62 -9.22 -3.65
CA THR A 708 36.64 -10.32 -3.61
C THR A 708 37.26 -11.71 -3.80
N ASN A 709 38.47 -11.80 -4.36
CA ASN A 709 39.17 -13.08 -4.57
C ASN A 709 40.12 -13.45 -3.42
N SER A 710 40.27 -12.58 -2.42
CA SER A 710 41.13 -12.80 -1.26
C SER A 710 40.49 -13.80 -0.30
N MET A 711 41.31 -14.64 0.34
CA MET A 711 40.86 -15.49 1.45
C MET A 711 40.49 -14.68 2.71
N GLU A 712 40.95 -13.44 2.79
CA GLU A 712 40.69 -12.49 3.89
C GLU A 712 39.51 -11.56 3.58
N TYR A 713 38.77 -11.79 2.49
CA TYR A 713 37.62 -10.98 2.11
C TYR A 713 36.44 -11.21 3.03
N ASP A 714 36.02 -10.14 3.71
CA ASP A 714 34.77 -10.07 4.46
C ASP A 714 33.82 -9.08 3.77
N GLU A 715 32.70 -9.58 3.27
CA GLU A 715 31.70 -8.76 2.57
C GLU A 715 31.09 -7.71 3.51
N GLU A 716 30.77 -8.09 4.75
CA GLU A 716 30.16 -7.16 5.72
C GLU A 716 31.17 -6.09 6.17
N GLY A 717 32.41 -6.51 6.45
CA GLY A 717 33.52 -5.60 6.75
C GLY A 717 33.83 -4.63 5.61
N ASN A 718 33.84 -5.10 4.36
CA ASN A 718 34.04 -4.24 3.20
C ASN A 718 32.89 -3.23 3.05
N GLN A 719 31.63 -3.66 3.18
CA GLN A 719 30.49 -2.75 3.16
C GLN A 719 30.58 -1.71 4.29
N PHE A 720 30.97 -2.11 5.49
CA PHE A 720 31.17 -1.19 6.61
C PHE A 720 32.21 -0.12 6.29
N LEU A 721 33.36 -0.52 5.73
CA LEU A 721 34.40 0.43 5.32
C LEU A 721 33.85 1.44 4.30
N ILE A 722 33.18 0.98 3.24
CA ILE A 722 32.65 1.87 2.20
C ILE A 722 31.67 2.90 2.79
N HIS A 723 30.74 2.47 3.64
CA HIS A 723 29.76 3.36 4.26
C HIS A 723 30.40 4.28 5.32
N GLN A 724 31.48 3.85 5.98
CA GLN A 724 32.26 4.71 6.87
C GLN A 724 32.92 5.85 6.08
N LEU A 725 33.51 5.55 4.92
CA LEU A 725 34.12 6.56 4.05
C LEU A 725 33.04 7.54 3.53
N ASP A 726 31.88 7.04 3.12
CA ASP A 726 30.76 7.88 2.70
C ASP A 726 30.24 8.79 3.82
N LEU A 727 30.18 8.27 5.04
CA LEU A 727 29.79 9.05 6.22
C LEU A 727 30.83 10.13 6.57
N MET A 728 32.14 9.81 6.49
CA MET A 728 33.21 10.80 6.67
C MET A 728 33.15 11.93 5.65
N ARG A 729 32.86 11.60 4.39
CA ARG A 729 32.58 12.61 3.34
C ARG A 729 31.36 13.45 3.71
N ALA A 730 30.27 12.82 4.15
CA ALA A 730 29.04 13.50 4.52
C ALA A 730 29.22 14.44 5.72
N PHE A 731 30.13 14.16 6.65
CA PHE A 731 30.49 15.08 7.74
C PHE A 731 31.13 16.37 7.23
N CYS A 732 31.95 16.28 6.18
CA CYS A 732 32.68 17.42 5.62
C CYS A 732 31.86 18.21 4.59
N PHE A 733 30.76 17.63 4.10
CA PHE A 733 29.89 18.26 3.12
C PHE A 733 29.38 19.63 3.61
N GLY A 734 29.52 20.65 2.78
CA GLY A 734 29.20 22.02 3.15
C GLY A 734 30.27 22.72 4.01
N ARG A 735 31.53 22.25 3.96
CA ARG A 735 32.71 22.86 4.60
C ARG A 735 32.64 22.88 6.12
N ASN A 736 32.33 21.74 6.73
CA ASN A 736 32.33 21.63 8.19
C ASN A 736 33.78 21.56 8.72
N ASP A 737 34.37 22.71 9.05
CA ASP A 737 35.76 22.82 9.51
C ASP A 737 36.05 21.97 10.77
N PHE A 738 35.07 21.82 11.66
CA PHE A 738 35.21 21.00 12.86
C PHE A 738 35.40 19.51 12.50
N ALA A 739 34.57 18.99 11.59
CA ALA A 739 34.69 17.62 11.11
C ALA A 739 36.01 17.39 10.38
N ILE A 740 36.38 18.30 9.47
CA ILE A 740 37.62 18.24 8.70
C ILE A 740 38.83 18.23 9.64
N HIS A 741 38.88 19.13 10.63
CA HIS A 741 39.96 19.19 11.62
C HIS A 741 40.06 17.91 12.45
N THR A 742 38.93 17.38 12.90
CA THR A 742 38.87 16.16 13.72
C THR A 742 39.40 14.95 12.95
N ILE A 743 38.97 14.77 11.69
CA ILE A 743 39.35 13.64 10.83
C ILE A 743 40.82 13.71 10.42
N THR A 744 41.29 14.89 9.99
CA THR A 744 42.61 15.02 9.34
C THR A 744 43.75 15.34 10.30
N ARG A 745 43.50 16.10 11.38
CA ARG A 745 44.55 16.61 12.27
C ARG A 745 44.51 16.04 13.67
N GLU A 746 43.34 16.09 14.33
CA GLU A 746 43.22 15.74 15.74
C GLU A 746 43.46 14.25 15.98
N PHE A 747 42.77 13.38 15.24
CA PHE A 747 42.88 11.93 15.37
C PHE A 747 43.58 11.27 14.19
N GLY A 748 43.76 11.99 13.07
CA GLY A 748 44.46 11.49 11.89
C GLY A 748 43.84 10.21 11.32
N TYR A 749 42.50 10.11 11.28
CA TYR A 749 41.81 8.94 10.71
C TYR A 749 42.11 8.76 9.22
N ILE A 750 42.21 9.88 8.50
CA ILE A 750 42.60 9.93 7.09
C ILE A 750 43.48 11.16 6.91
N THR A 751 44.78 10.94 6.67
CA THR A 751 45.69 12.02 6.29
C THR A 751 45.76 12.18 4.77
N TRP A 752 46.29 13.32 4.30
CA TRP A 752 46.54 13.55 2.88
C TRP A 752 47.41 12.45 2.27
N GLU A 753 48.45 12.04 2.99
CA GLU A 753 49.40 11.02 2.52
C GLU A 753 48.71 9.65 2.38
N ASP A 754 47.81 9.30 3.29
CA ASP A 754 47.05 8.03 3.24
C ASP A 754 46.09 8.01 2.05
N ALA A 755 45.29 9.08 1.89
CA ALA A 755 44.32 9.19 0.83
C ALA A 755 44.98 9.22 -0.57
N PHE A 756 46.10 9.95 -0.69
CA PHE A 756 46.83 10.03 -1.96
C PHE A 756 47.47 8.69 -2.33
N LEU A 757 48.05 7.96 -1.37
CA LEU A 757 48.55 6.60 -1.59
C LEU A 757 47.44 5.63 -2.06
N CYS A 758 46.23 5.74 -1.49
CA CYS A 758 45.09 4.93 -1.92
C CYS A 758 44.70 5.19 -3.38
N ILE A 759 44.75 6.44 -3.84
CA ILE A 759 44.44 6.77 -5.24
C ILE A 759 45.53 6.27 -6.19
N GLN A 760 46.80 6.31 -5.78
CA GLN A 760 47.94 5.85 -6.58
C GLN A 760 48.07 4.32 -6.66
N CYS A 761 47.50 3.59 -5.69
CA CYS A 761 47.66 2.14 -5.62
C CYS A 761 46.86 1.41 -6.70
N GLU A 762 47.54 0.89 -7.73
CA GLU A 762 46.93 0.10 -8.81
C GLU A 762 46.36 -1.26 -8.35
N LEU A 763 46.75 -1.72 -7.15
CA LEU A 763 46.23 -2.95 -6.57
C LEU A 763 44.82 -2.77 -5.97
N LEU A 764 44.37 -1.53 -5.77
CA LEU A 764 43.03 -1.26 -5.25
C LEU A 764 41.99 -1.25 -6.38
N PRO A 765 40.79 -1.79 -6.15
CA PRO A 765 39.69 -1.66 -7.09
C PRO A 765 39.38 -0.19 -7.41
N ASP A 766 39.12 0.10 -8.68
CA ASP A 766 38.83 1.47 -9.14
C ASP A 766 37.63 2.10 -8.43
N THR A 767 36.65 1.31 -7.99
CA THR A 767 35.51 1.76 -7.20
C THR A 767 35.92 2.33 -5.84
N VAL A 768 36.90 1.71 -5.18
CA VAL A 768 37.44 2.17 -3.89
C VAL A 768 38.31 3.41 -4.09
N ARG A 769 39.14 3.42 -5.16
CA ARG A 769 39.94 4.59 -5.54
C ARG A 769 39.06 5.82 -5.81
N ALA A 770 37.90 5.62 -6.45
CA ALA A 770 36.92 6.69 -6.67
C ALA A 770 36.39 7.26 -5.34
N LYS A 771 36.11 6.41 -4.34
CA LYS A 771 35.70 6.86 -2.99
C LYS A 771 36.77 7.69 -2.29
N PHE A 772 38.04 7.29 -2.39
CA PHE A 772 39.14 8.11 -1.86
C PHE A 772 39.30 9.45 -2.61
N THR A 773 39.02 9.47 -3.92
CA THR A 773 38.99 10.70 -4.70
C THR A 773 37.90 11.65 -4.20
N GLU A 774 36.68 11.14 -3.97
CA GLU A 774 35.58 11.90 -3.38
C GLU A 774 35.90 12.43 -1.97
N LEU A 775 36.61 11.65 -1.16
CA LEU A 775 37.09 12.05 0.16
C LEU A 775 38.14 13.15 0.07
N ILE A 776 39.09 13.08 -0.88
CA ILE A 776 40.06 14.15 -1.09
C ILE A 776 39.37 15.47 -1.41
N ILE A 777 38.34 15.42 -2.26
CA ILE A 777 37.55 16.61 -2.58
C ILE A 777 36.97 17.23 -1.30
N GLY A 778 36.32 16.44 -0.44
CA GLY A 778 35.69 16.95 0.77
C GLY A 778 36.64 17.33 1.92
N LEU A 779 37.76 16.62 2.08
CA LEU A 779 38.68 16.77 3.23
C LEU A 779 39.83 17.73 2.96
N PHE A 780 40.25 17.88 1.70
CA PHE A 780 41.46 18.64 1.36
C PHE A 780 41.26 19.68 0.26
N VAL A 781 40.23 19.56 -0.60
CA VAL A 781 40.00 20.52 -1.69
C VAL A 781 38.95 21.56 -1.31
N ASP A 782 37.72 21.14 -0.98
CA ASP A 782 36.61 22.01 -0.61
C ASP A 782 36.68 22.41 0.85
N VAL A 783 37.76 23.12 1.22
CA VAL A 783 38.07 23.48 2.61
C VAL A 783 38.35 24.98 2.77
N GLY A 784 37.96 25.53 3.92
CA GLY A 784 38.19 26.93 4.28
C GLY A 784 37.75 27.92 3.19
N ASN A 785 38.67 28.82 2.82
CA ASN A 785 38.45 29.87 1.82
C ASN A 785 38.73 29.43 0.37
N ASN A 786 38.83 28.12 0.09
CA ASN A 786 39.00 27.66 -1.29
C ASN A 786 37.66 27.72 -2.04
N TYR A 787 37.31 28.90 -2.58
CA TYR A 787 36.10 29.10 -3.38
C TYR A 787 36.40 29.07 -4.87
N SER A 788 35.41 28.63 -5.66
CA SER A 788 35.47 28.74 -7.11
C SER A 788 35.61 30.21 -7.51
N VAL A 789 36.70 30.54 -8.20
CA VAL A 789 36.90 31.89 -8.76
C VAL A 789 35.80 32.25 -9.77
N LEU A 790 35.15 31.25 -10.35
CA LEU A 790 34.03 31.44 -11.29
C LEU A 790 32.72 31.87 -10.60
N ASP A 791 32.53 31.50 -9.33
CA ASP A 791 31.31 31.83 -8.58
C ASP A 791 31.37 33.25 -7.99
N HIS A 792 32.58 33.80 -7.87
CA HIS A 792 32.84 35.16 -7.42
C HIS A 792 33.75 35.90 -8.42
N PRO A 793 33.28 36.14 -9.66
CA PRO A 793 34.07 36.87 -10.63
C PRO A 793 34.31 38.28 -10.10
N ASN A 794 35.57 38.72 -10.11
CA ASN A 794 35.86 40.09 -9.75
C ASN A 794 35.31 41.02 -10.84
N ILE A 795 34.16 41.64 -10.56
CA ILE A 795 33.49 42.56 -11.49
C ILE A 795 33.88 44.03 -11.26
N CYS A 796 34.66 44.31 -10.21
CA CYS A 796 35.11 45.65 -9.85
C CYS A 796 36.63 45.74 -10.01
N PHE A 797 37.08 46.50 -11.01
CA PHE A 797 38.49 46.74 -11.24
C PHE A 797 38.84 48.17 -10.86
N VAL A 798 39.97 48.35 -10.19
CA VAL A 798 40.55 49.68 -9.99
C VAL A 798 41.08 50.15 -11.34
N TRP A 799 40.62 51.31 -11.82
CA TRP A 799 40.92 51.86 -13.15
C TRP A 799 42.42 51.90 -13.47
N GLU A 800 43.26 52.22 -12.48
CA GLU A 800 44.72 52.28 -12.63
C GLU A 800 45.37 50.91 -12.94
N TYR A 801 44.71 49.80 -12.61
CA TYR A 801 45.22 48.44 -12.86
C TYR A 801 44.66 47.80 -14.14
N VAL A 802 43.78 48.50 -14.86
CA VAL A 802 43.22 48.02 -16.13
C VAL A 802 44.21 48.34 -17.25
N GLY A 803 45.04 47.37 -17.63
CA GLY A 803 46.01 47.48 -18.73
C GLY A 803 47.48 47.69 -18.33
N SER A 804 47.77 47.79 -17.03
CA SER A 804 49.16 47.74 -16.53
C SER A 804 49.72 46.32 -16.67
N LYS A 805 50.92 46.18 -17.24
CA LYS A 805 51.65 44.91 -17.39
C LYS A 805 52.17 44.31 -16.07
N ASP A 806 51.85 44.92 -14.93
CA ASP A 806 52.08 44.34 -13.60
C ASP A 806 51.04 43.25 -13.31
N GLN A 807 51.00 42.26 -14.20
CA GLN A 807 50.34 40.97 -13.99
C GLN A 807 51.28 40.15 -13.13
N ASP A 808 51.06 40.19 -11.83
CA ASP A 808 51.21 39.06 -10.91
C ASP A 808 51.03 39.62 -9.49
N ARG A 809 49.83 40.15 -9.19
CA ARG A 809 49.41 40.13 -7.79
C ARG A 809 49.25 38.67 -7.43
N ASP A 810 50.25 38.18 -6.71
CA ASP A 810 50.30 36.94 -5.94
C ASP A 810 48.88 36.41 -5.62
N GLN A 811 48.35 35.55 -6.50
CA GLN A 811 47.11 34.79 -6.24
C GLN A 811 47.27 33.89 -4.99
N SER A 812 48.51 33.74 -4.51
CA SER A 812 48.91 33.09 -3.27
C SER A 812 48.32 33.72 -1.99
N GLN A 813 47.77 34.95 -2.03
CA GLN A 813 47.08 35.52 -0.87
C GLN A 813 45.71 34.88 -0.54
N PHE A 814 45.10 34.17 -1.50
CA PHE A 814 43.78 33.55 -1.32
C PHE A 814 43.83 32.05 -1.06
N VAL A 815 45.00 31.41 -1.20
CA VAL A 815 45.16 29.96 -1.06
C VAL A 815 45.69 29.63 0.34
N VAL A 816 45.00 28.75 1.07
CA VAL A 816 45.46 28.25 2.38
C VAL A 816 46.86 27.62 2.21
N LYS A 817 47.83 27.99 3.06
CA LYS A 817 49.24 27.56 2.92
C LYS A 817 49.45 26.05 2.76
N ASP A 818 48.61 25.24 3.41
CA ASP A 818 48.66 23.77 3.33
C ASP A 818 48.24 23.22 1.95
N LEU A 819 47.45 23.97 1.18
CA LEU A 819 47.01 23.58 -0.16
C LEU A 819 48.09 23.77 -1.22
N VAL A 820 49.06 24.64 -0.97
CA VAL A 820 50.17 24.97 -1.89
C VAL A 820 51.11 23.77 -2.09
N THR A 821 51.23 22.90 -1.09
CA THR A 821 52.06 21.69 -1.15
C THR A 821 51.30 20.50 -1.77
N ILE A 822 49.98 20.47 -1.63
CA ILE A 822 49.10 19.38 -2.06
C ILE A 822 48.76 19.47 -3.56
N PHE A 823 48.31 20.64 -4.03
CA PHE A 823 47.76 20.78 -5.39
C PHE A 823 48.73 20.48 -6.54
N PRO A 824 50.02 20.87 -6.50
CA PRO A 824 50.93 20.57 -7.61
C PRO A 824 51.09 19.06 -7.84
N VAL A 825 51.26 18.30 -6.76
CA VAL A 825 51.44 16.84 -6.81
C VAL A 825 50.16 16.16 -7.32
N LEU A 826 49.00 16.59 -6.83
CA LEU A 826 47.70 16.07 -7.28
C LEU A 826 47.45 16.38 -8.76
N ARG A 827 47.70 17.62 -9.19
CA ARG A 827 47.53 18.05 -10.59
C ARG A 827 48.40 17.23 -11.53
N ASP A 828 49.68 17.04 -11.20
CA ASP A 828 50.62 16.34 -12.06
C ASP A 828 50.23 14.85 -12.19
N TRP A 829 49.82 14.23 -11.08
CA TRP A 829 49.28 12.86 -11.09
C TRP A 829 47.98 12.76 -11.91
N LEU A 830 47.03 13.68 -11.73
CA LEU A 830 45.77 13.70 -12.49
C LEU A 830 46.03 13.85 -14.00
N ALA A 831 46.96 14.72 -14.40
CA ALA A 831 47.31 14.91 -15.80
C ALA A 831 47.89 13.63 -16.41
N GLU A 832 48.78 12.94 -15.70
CA GLU A 832 49.35 11.66 -16.12
C GLU A 832 48.27 10.56 -16.18
N PHE A 833 47.44 10.45 -15.15
CA PHE A 833 46.37 9.47 -15.07
C PHE A 833 45.36 9.65 -16.22
N LEU A 834 44.87 10.87 -16.45
CA LEU A 834 43.91 11.15 -17.52
C LEU A 834 44.51 10.93 -18.92
N ALA A 835 45.80 11.24 -19.11
CA ALA A 835 46.50 10.96 -20.36
C ALA A 835 46.54 9.44 -20.65
N GLN A 836 46.74 8.62 -19.62
CA GLN A 836 46.73 7.15 -19.73
C GLN A 836 45.30 6.55 -19.82
N ASN A 837 44.26 7.32 -19.49
CA ASN A 837 42.88 6.86 -19.34
C ASN A 837 41.87 7.65 -20.19
N CYS A 838 42.22 7.95 -21.45
CA CYS A 838 41.40 8.79 -22.34
C CYS A 838 40.15 8.13 -22.95
N ILE A 839 39.90 6.84 -22.69
CA ILE A 839 38.80 6.08 -23.30
C ILE A 839 37.92 5.46 -22.21
N MET A 840 36.63 5.81 -22.22
CA MET A 840 35.61 5.20 -21.37
C MET A 840 34.83 4.14 -22.16
N THR A 841 34.71 2.94 -21.60
CA THR A 841 33.91 1.84 -22.19
C THR A 841 32.84 1.43 -21.21
N SER A 842 31.60 1.23 -21.66
CA SER A 842 30.46 0.90 -20.78
C SER A 842 30.62 -0.37 -19.95
N SER A 843 31.53 -1.28 -20.32
CA SER A 843 31.86 -2.51 -19.59
C SER A 843 32.74 -2.29 -18.35
N LEU A 844 33.44 -1.16 -18.24
CA LEU A 844 34.39 -0.87 -17.15
C LEU A 844 33.80 0.15 -16.16
N THR A 845 32.70 -0.21 -15.49
CA THR A 845 31.95 0.70 -14.61
C THR A 845 32.82 1.32 -13.52
N GLY A 846 33.66 0.54 -12.83
CA GLY A 846 34.54 1.06 -11.77
C GLY A 846 35.57 2.07 -12.28
N ARG A 847 36.25 1.76 -13.39
CA ARG A 847 37.21 2.67 -14.03
C ARG A 847 36.54 3.94 -14.53
N ASN A 848 35.35 3.81 -15.12
CA ASN A 848 34.55 4.97 -15.54
C ASN A 848 34.16 5.85 -14.36
N MET A 849 33.81 5.27 -13.20
CA MET A 849 33.55 6.04 -11.98
C MET A 849 34.79 6.81 -11.53
N LEU A 850 35.96 6.16 -11.52
CA LEU A 850 37.24 6.80 -11.13
C LEU A 850 37.66 7.92 -12.09
N ILE A 851 37.39 7.81 -13.39
CA ILE A 851 37.68 8.87 -14.38
C ILE A 851 36.72 10.07 -14.22
N VAL A 852 35.47 9.81 -13.80
CA VAL A 852 34.44 10.84 -13.62
C VAL A 852 34.67 11.66 -12.35
N GLN A 853 35.16 11.03 -11.29
CA GLN A 853 35.61 11.71 -10.07
C GLN A 853 36.95 12.41 -10.31
#